data_AF-A0A1V9YJC1-F1
#
_entry.id   AF-A0A1V9YJC1-F1
#
_cell.length_a   1.000
_cell.length_b   1.000
_cell.length_c   1.000
_cell.angle_alpha   90.00
_cell.angle_beta   90.00
_cell.angle_gamma   90.00
#
_symmetry.space_group_name_H-M   'P 1'
#
loop_
_entity.id
_entity.type
_entity.pdbx_description
1 polymer ?
#
loop_
_entity_poly.entity_id
_entity_poly.type
_entity_poly.pdbx_seq_one_letter_code
_entity_poly.pdbx_strand_id
1 'polypeptide(L)'
;MRDVGHFPCAAAAVLDVAPDLWACAVEGDGQVLYGPQQERIALKPSEADTDDTPPTGRATVGRFARFKSSSGTYDVALGFPNGYVRVFGRAGTELFALLCHEAPIVRVEWSQRPPAKELWVLFVDQTLAIIEWETEPTPKRSWRKYQLHGQQEILAVVPCADTKPSLFQVHARTGMQTALVVGCDPIVGFYHAGLDGTSVLHIAHIASAVASRAAGAVWSLAKSWGWSAEKPAASAAPAPLNVNSELGLPATPRQKARDVALSPNGRLALVPDSLGRVLLIDTASMLMLRMWKGYRDAQCGWLTMGSTTEAPGLYMVLYSARRGLVEVWRARHGPRVLVVPVGASAKLQLCTLTTAQHARCVVVLEGDDGTCSIRPIELDAASKTAVLKYFSQDLRQEETFLLHQLLDGLQSVSNASAPVPVERLAALLAQMRQLTTAAGVDAVVEALHTPAMGHLGGDFHCDAIAILLALAQQLLEGDDATYERLRAVFLLEWKLHILRAYVRLRDEAAGAPSLPGLFDEDPVRAKLDRWHACLERARPSPPSPPSPAAAPLTCLEFLACFAPPVKASGVAPDTERSLFLLLQRKARRELSFAACLDDMRALLGLPVLSTAAERALRPGFVEVCFRPLATTVFAVPNVLAVHTELGLSTDPRRHAGLFLEWFFRLPTAHVLTMTPTHSSSALQRWLTPWVVAGSYPHVLDDDGAFTLPEMAEALKAVFEACRLSLQVIHVYVLAHHLDVATRAHAASLEDATLGQISTTGAGLRWRVVQHCLAKCLYFSCLLRLPGKLSIQGVEGVDELLRAMVICQLQQAPDQIDATPLPFDADDAWTTEWRRRLDAGPANARLVAPALQSFRHLQHADTLAAFRASVLCAAWNNDRAQMSYLELALDEVDSVGRPPWKVALVVHVWETYLRTHVASILQFWVDTAAGRSLAKGLQPAVARQFLHLVRQLLDVLVAELPCPPATLDAAAVADTSIATTQLLEPIAWTGSDADVLALFAVMWPPRSSASALVGSLLDVTTVPVSSVHLHCQLLAVLDAFTVAPDVALPLPVLFGNARLCASEGLTTPVSDEAGCATARFEFVLRLLRRDVAAGFNVAGAFQLPLEPLKQEHAVFLYQSGLDSHAEELLGKLTLATAVREKLGRVARTRVAIVLSRMRSRAEYAALMTRMPADACTWVCSPKGPLHPDPTVYELDKTPSITATYYLLQQCLVWFPSPSPEHSKCSSMLGLVQSLLDQLKAERQNNPRRV
;
A
#
# COMPACT_ATOMS: atom_id res chain seq x y z
N MET A 1 -41.06 -24.44 2.17
CA MET A 1 -40.25 -25.41 1.40
C MET A 1 -41.12 -25.93 0.27
N ARG A 2 -40.70 -25.76 -0.99
CA ARG A 2 -41.27 -26.53 -2.10
C ARG A 2 -40.45 -27.81 -2.27
N ASP A 3 -41.11 -28.92 -2.61
CA ASP A 3 -40.41 -30.13 -3.00
C ASP A 3 -39.98 -30.00 -4.46
N VAL A 4 -38.73 -30.36 -4.77
CA VAL A 4 -38.12 -30.08 -6.09
C VAL A 4 -37.60 -31.36 -6.77
N GLY A 5 -37.69 -32.51 -6.12
CA GLY A 5 -37.28 -33.79 -6.70
C GLY A 5 -36.94 -34.83 -5.65
N HIS A 6 -37.21 -36.09 -6.00
CA HIS A 6 -36.81 -37.27 -5.24
C HIS A 6 -35.71 -38.00 -6.02
N PHE A 7 -34.64 -38.39 -5.32
CA PHE A 7 -33.49 -39.09 -5.88
C PHE A 7 -33.40 -40.51 -5.29
N PRO A 8 -33.07 -41.54 -6.09
CA PRO A 8 -33.06 -42.95 -5.67
C PRO A 8 -31.78 -43.31 -4.88
N CYS A 9 -31.41 -42.46 -3.92
CA CYS A 9 -30.25 -42.64 -3.06
C CYS A 9 -30.52 -42.10 -1.65
N ALA A 10 -29.92 -42.75 -0.65
CA ALA A 10 -29.92 -42.29 0.75
C ALA A 10 -29.33 -40.87 0.88
N ALA A 11 -29.81 -40.08 1.84
CA ALA A 11 -29.31 -38.71 2.05
C ALA A 11 -27.80 -38.66 2.39
N ALA A 12 -27.27 -39.74 2.97
CA ALA A 12 -25.85 -39.93 3.23
C ALA A 12 -24.98 -40.11 1.96
N ALA A 13 -25.57 -40.57 0.85
CA ALA A 13 -24.86 -40.79 -0.41
C ALA A 13 -24.68 -39.50 -1.24
N VAL A 14 -25.42 -38.43 -0.93
CA VAL A 14 -25.29 -37.11 -1.56
C VAL A 14 -24.05 -36.40 -1.03
N LEU A 15 -23.06 -36.19 -1.89
CA LEU A 15 -21.81 -35.49 -1.56
C LEU A 15 -22.05 -34.00 -1.37
N ASP A 16 -22.61 -33.33 -2.37
CA ASP A 16 -22.83 -31.88 -2.41
C ASP A 16 -24.04 -31.49 -3.30
N VAL A 17 -24.52 -30.25 -3.18
CA VAL A 17 -25.68 -29.74 -3.94
C VAL A 17 -25.40 -28.35 -4.50
N ALA A 18 -25.56 -28.19 -5.81
CA ALA A 18 -25.35 -26.94 -6.52
C ALA A 18 -26.50 -25.91 -6.29
N PRO A 19 -26.27 -24.61 -6.55
CA PRO A 19 -27.30 -23.58 -6.33
C PRO A 19 -28.54 -23.69 -7.23
N ASP A 20 -28.44 -24.39 -8.36
CA ASP A 20 -29.55 -24.77 -9.25
C ASP A 20 -30.13 -26.17 -8.94
N LEU A 21 -29.87 -26.67 -7.73
CA LEU A 21 -30.43 -27.89 -7.13
C LEU A 21 -29.99 -29.20 -7.81
N TRP A 22 -28.89 -29.18 -8.55
CA TRP A 22 -28.19 -30.40 -8.98
C TRP A 22 -27.51 -31.07 -7.79
N ALA A 23 -27.71 -32.38 -7.63
CA ALA A 23 -27.11 -33.17 -6.57
C ALA A 23 -26.01 -34.06 -7.15
N CYS A 24 -24.82 -34.08 -6.52
CA CYS A 24 -23.80 -35.09 -6.80
C CYS A 24 -23.88 -36.18 -5.74
N ALA A 25 -24.03 -37.44 -6.16
CA ALA A 25 -24.18 -38.58 -5.28
C ALA A 25 -23.38 -39.79 -5.77
N VAL A 26 -23.16 -40.74 -4.86
CA VAL A 26 -22.56 -42.05 -5.17
C VAL A 26 -23.66 -43.10 -5.30
N GLU A 27 -23.65 -43.86 -6.40
CA GLU A 27 -24.61 -44.93 -6.69
C GLU A 27 -23.83 -46.22 -7.03
N GLY A 28 -23.87 -47.20 -6.12
CA GLY A 28 -22.99 -48.37 -6.19
C GLY A 28 -21.51 -47.97 -6.12
N ASP A 29 -20.72 -48.43 -7.09
CA ASP A 29 -19.30 -48.06 -7.27
C ASP A 29 -19.11 -46.80 -8.15
N GLY A 30 -20.19 -46.29 -8.77
CA GLY A 30 -20.17 -45.14 -9.67
C GLY A 30 -20.51 -43.81 -9.01
N GLN A 31 -20.28 -42.70 -9.73
CA GLN A 31 -20.71 -41.36 -9.31
C GLN A 31 -21.69 -40.77 -10.32
N VAL A 32 -22.72 -40.09 -9.82
CA VAL A 32 -23.86 -39.65 -10.61
C VAL A 32 -24.25 -38.22 -10.23
N LEU A 33 -24.60 -37.44 -11.25
CA LEU A 33 -25.28 -36.16 -11.12
C LEU A 33 -26.77 -36.37 -11.34
N TYR A 34 -27.59 -35.99 -10.36
CA TYR A 34 -29.03 -35.91 -10.50
C TYR A 34 -29.48 -34.46 -10.68
N GLY A 35 -30.31 -34.21 -11.69
CA GLY A 35 -30.89 -32.90 -11.98
C GLY A 35 -32.29 -32.71 -11.36
N PRO A 36 -32.74 -31.46 -11.16
CA PRO A 36 -34.05 -31.16 -10.59
C PRO A 36 -35.24 -31.62 -11.46
N GLN A 37 -35.00 -32.02 -12.71
CA GLN A 37 -36.01 -32.61 -13.60
C GLN A 37 -35.96 -34.17 -13.63
N GLN A 38 -35.42 -34.80 -12.58
CA GLN A 38 -35.13 -36.25 -12.51
C GLN A 38 -34.13 -36.74 -13.58
N GLU A 39 -33.32 -35.84 -14.14
CA GLU A 39 -32.21 -36.18 -15.02
C GLU A 39 -31.17 -37.02 -14.25
N ARG A 40 -30.63 -38.09 -14.85
CA ARG A 40 -29.58 -38.94 -14.27
C ARG A 40 -28.37 -39.01 -15.22
N ILE A 41 -27.26 -38.38 -14.84
CA ILE A 41 -26.03 -38.31 -15.63
C ILE A 41 -24.91 -39.05 -14.88
N ALA A 42 -24.44 -40.17 -15.43
CA ALA A 42 -23.29 -40.89 -14.87
C ALA A 42 -21.98 -40.17 -15.23
N LEU A 43 -21.12 -39.96 -14.23
CA LEU A 43 -19.79 -39.37 -14.43
C LEU A 43 -18.85 -40.45 -14.97
N LYS A 44 -18.28 -40.24 -16.15
CA LYS A 44 -17.35 -41.18 -16.79
C LYS A 44 -15.95 -40.58 -16.90
N PRO A 45 -14.88 -41.28 -16.48
CA PRO A 45 -13.51 -40.86 -16.74
C PRO A 45 -13.19 -40.90 -18.25
N SER A 46 -12.16 -40.17 -18.68
CA SER A 46 -11.74 -40.13 -20.08
C SER A 46 -11.05 -41.45 -20.52
N GLU A 47 -11.20 -41.83 -21.79
CA GLU A 47 -10.71 -43.12 -22.34
C GLU A 47 -9.17 -43.18 -22.54
N ALA A 48 -8.41 -42.16 -22.15
CA ALA A 48 -6.98 -42.03 -22.45
C ALA A 48 -6.00 -42.68 -21.44
N ASP A 49 -6.51 -43.33 -20.38
CA ASP A 49 -5.73 -43.92 -19.28
C ASP A 49 -5.60 -45.48 -19.40
N THR A 50 -5.26 -46.01 -20.57
CA THR A 50 -5.33 -47.48 -20.83
C THR A 50 -4.12 -48.34 -20.44
N ASP A 51 -2.95 -47.77 -20.15
CA ASP A 51 -1.69 -48.55 -20.02
C ASP A 51 -1.08 -48.66 -18.60
N ASP A 52 -1.58 -47.94 -17.59
CA ASP A 52 -1.19 -48.14 -16.18
C ASP A 52 -2.43 -47.96 -15.28
N THR A 53 -2.95 -49.07 -14.74
CA THR A 53 -4.30 -49.17 -14.16
C THR A 53 -4.64 -48.13 -13.07
N PRO A 54 -5.60 -47.21 -13.30
CA PRO A 54 -6.21 -46.44 -12.22
C PRO A 54 -7.46 -47.17 -11.71
N PRO A 55 -7.58 -47.50 -10.40
CA PRO A 55 -8.74 -48.20 -9.89
C PRO A 55 -10.00 -47.32 -9.96
N THR A 56 -11.09 -47.90 -10.43
CA THR A 56 -12.46 -47.35 -10.32
C THR A 56 -12.88 -47.29 -8.86
N GLY A 57 -12.41 -46.25 -8.16
CA GLY A 57 -12.68 -46.03 -6.74
C GLY A 57 -13.94 -45.19 -6.50
N ARG A 58 -14.60 -45.45 -5.36
CA ARG A 58 -15.68 -44.61 -4.85
C ARG A 58 -15.14 -43.24 -4.38
N ALA A 59 -15.66 -42.15 -4.93
CA ALA A 59 -15.35 -40.80 -4.43
C ALA A 59 -15.77 -40.64 -2.96
N THR A 60 -14.90 -40.02 -2.14
CA THR A 60 -15.14 -39.79 -0.70
C THR A 60 -15.69 -38.41 -0.41
N VAL A 61 -15.30 -37.42 -1.23
CA VAL A 61 -15.74 -36.03 -1.10
C VAL A 61 -16.07 -35.44 -2.47
N GLY A 62 -17.01 -34.50 -2.47
CA GLY A 62 -17.38 -33.73 -3.66
C GLY A 62 -17.68 -32.29 -3.31
N ARG A 63 -17.40 -31.36 -4.23
CA ARG A 63 -17.74 -29.94 -4.10
C ARG A 63 -18.04 -29.31 -5.45
N PHE A 64 -19.22 -28.71 -5.59
CA PHE A 64 -19.55 -27.89 -6.76
C PHE A 64 -18.79 -26.57 -6.74
N ALA A 65 -18.37 -26.13 -7.92
CA ALA A 65 -17.82 -24.81 -8.13
C ALA A 65 -18.87 -23.75 -7.76
N ARG A 66 -18.47 -22.74 -6.98
CA ARG A 66 -19.37 -21.65 -6.55
C ARG A 66 -19.77 -20.70 -7.69
N PHE A 67 -19.17 -20.88 -8.87
CA PHE A 67 -19.36 -20.07 -10.05
C PHE A 67 -19.50 -20.95 -11.28
N LYS A 68 -20.44 -20.58 -12.15
CA LYS A 68 -20.61 -21.22 -13.46
C LYS A 68 -19.32 -21.18 -14.29
N SER A 69 -19.15 -22.19 -15.13
CA SER A 69 -18.21 -22.25 -16.25
C SER A 69 -18.61 -21.26 -17.36
N SER A 70 -17.80 -21.11 -18.40
CA SER A 70 -18.19 -20.36 -19.62
C SER A 70 -19.38 -21.02 -20.35
N SER A 71 -19.59 -22.33 -20.20
CA SER A 71 -20.80 -23.04 -20.64
C SER A 71 -22.04 -22.81 -19.75
N GLY A 72 -21.97 -21.94 -18.73
CA GLY A 72 -23.10 -21.57 -17.89
C GLY A 72 -23.53 -22.64 -16.87
N THR A 73 -22.69 -23.64 -16.62
CA THR A 73 -22.97 -24.80 -15.74
C THR A 73 -22.05 -24.81 -14.51
N TYR A 74 -22.44 -25.47 -13.43
CA TYR A 74 -21.54 -25.67 -12.29
C TYR A 74 -20.72 -26.95 -12.47
N ASP A 75 -19.40 -26.83 -12.42
CA ASP A 75 -18.48 -27.97 -12.48
C ASP A 75 -18.36 -28.61 -11.07
N VAL A 76 -18.19 -29.93 -10.98
CA VAL A 76 -18.05 -30.65 -9.70
C VAL A 76 -16.64 -31.21 -9.56
N ALA A 77 -15.97 -30.92 -8.45
CA ALA A 77 -14.70 -31.54 -8.08
C ALA A 77 -14.95 -32.72 -7.14
N LEU A 78 -14.36 -33.87 -7.44
CA LEU A 78 -14.41 -35.10 -6.66
C LEU A 78 -13.01 -35.49 -6.17
N GLY A 79 -12.91 -35.86 -4.90
CA GLY A 79 -11.71 -36.40 -4.28
C GLY A 79 -11.84 -37.90 -4.01
N PHE A 80 -10.76 -38.65 -4.28
CA PHE A 80 -10.71 -40.11 -4.17
C PHE A 80 -9.71 -40.57 -3.09
N PRO A 81 -9.87 -41.80 -2.54
CA PRO A 81 -8.96 -42.35 -1.52
C PRO A 81 -7.51 -42.53 -1.97
N ASN A 82 -7.28 -42.66 -3.27
CA ASN A 82 -5.97 -42.81 -3.90
C ASN A 82 -5.30 -41.46 -4.23
N GLY A 83 -5.85 -40.34 -3.74
CA GLY A 83 -5.25 -39.01 -3.90
C GLY A 83 -5.48 -38.31 -5.23
N TYR A 84 -6.27 -38.92 -6.13
CA TYR A 84 -6.74 -38.27 -7.35
C TYR A 84 -7.82 -37.24 -7.05
N VAL A 85 -7.71 -36.10 -7.74
CA VAL A 85 -8.76 -35.09 -7.86
C VAL A 85 -9.27 -35.13 -9.30
N ARG A 86 -10.57 -35.29 -9.50
CA ARG A 86 -11.21 -35.22 -10.83
C ARG A 86 -12.29 -34.15 -10.84
N VAL A 87 -12.34 -33.34 -11.90
CA VAL A 87 -13.36 -32.30 -12.08
C VAL A 87 -14.21 -32.67 -13.29
N PHE A 88 -15.54 -32.71 -13.11
CA PHE A 88 -16.50 -33.06 -14.15
C PHE A 88 -17.41 -31.86 -14.48
N GLY A 89 -17.74 -31.70 -15.75
CA GLY A 89 -18.77 -30.77 -16.20
C GLY A 89 -20.18 -31.36 -16.08
N ARG A 90 -21.22 -30.54 -16.23
CA ARG A 90 -22.63 -30.99 -16.15
C ARG A 90 -22.98 -32.10 -17.15
N ALA A 91 -22.29 -32.20 -18.28
CA ALA A 91 -22.49 -33.27 -19.27
C ALA A 91 -21.97 -34.65 -18.82
N GLY A 92 -21.37 -34.77 -17.63
CA GLY A 92 -20.76 -35.99 -17.13
C GLY A 92 -19.34 -36.27 -17.66
N THR A 93 -18.80 -35.34 -18.46
CA THR A 93 -17.46 -35.39 -19.04
C THR A 93 -16.41 -34.90 -18.04
N GLU A 94 -15.27 -35.59 -18.00
CA GLU A 94 -14.10 -35.19 -17.21
C GLU A 94 -13.39 -33.99 -17.86
N LEU A 95 -13.20 -32.91 -17.10
CA LEU A 95 -12.54 -31.67 -17.53
C LEU A 95 -11.07 -31.59 -17.09
N PHE A 96 -10.72 -32.36 -16.07
CA PHE A 96 -9.41 -32.39 -15.43
C PHE A 96 -9.32 -33.60 -14.48
N ALA A 97 -8.19 -34.30 -14.50
CA ALA A 97 -7.80 -35.30 -13.52
C ALA A 97 -6.34 -35.06 -13.12
N LEU A 98 -6.03 -35.13 -11.82
CA LEU A 98 -4.66 -35.00 -11.32
C LEU A 98 -4.46 -35.78 -10.01
N LEU A 99 -3.44 -36.65 -9.99
CA LEU A 99 -2.89 -37.19 -8.75
C LEU A 99 -2.05 -36.09 -8.07
N CYS A 100 -2.57 -35.55 -6.97
CA CYS A 100 -1.96 -34.41 -6.28
C CYS A 100 -1.00 -34.85 -5.15
N HIS A 101 -1.31 -35.97 -4.49
CA HIS A 101 -0.50 -36.56 -3.42
C HIS A 101 -0.94 -38.01 -3.16
N GLU A 102 -0.05 -38.88 -2.68
CA GLU A 102 -0.31 -40.30 -2.43
C GLU A 102 -0.99 -40.55 -1.07
N ALA A 103 -2.05 -39.79 -0.77
CA ALA A 103 -2.83 -39.92 0.46
C ALA A 103 -4.34 -39.73 0.20
N PRO A 104 -5.24 -40.22 1.06
CA PRO A 104 -6.67 -39.99 0.91
C PRO A 104 -7.02 -38.51 1.08
N ILE A 105 -7.95 -38.02 0.24
CA ILE A 105 -8.47 -36.64 0.31
C ILE A 105 -9.57 -36.54 1.36
N VAL A 106 -9.43 -35.58 2.27
CA VAL A 106 -10.37 -35.29 3.37
C VAL A 106 -11.35 -34.18 3.02
N ARG A 107 -10.92 -33.16 2.26
CA ARG A 107 -11.79 -32.04 1.87
C ARG A 107 -11.37 -31.41 0.56
N VAL A 108 -12.36 -30.94 -0.19
CA VAL A 108 -12.20 -30.14 -1.40
C VAL A 108 -13.05 -28.87 -1.25
N GLU A 109 -12.48 -27.70 -1.51
CA GLU A 109 -13.17 -26.41 -1.45
C GLU A 109 -12.79 -25.50 -2.62
N TRP A 110 -13.77 -24.78 -3.16
CA TRP A 110 -13.57 -23.80 -4.24
C TRP A 110 -13.44 -22.38 -3.67
N SER A 111 -12.48 -21.62 -4.22
CA SER A 111 -12.17 -20.23 -3.88
C SER A 111 -12.09 -19.37 -5.16
N GLN A 112 -12.18 -18.05 -5.00
CA GLN A 112 -12.03 -17.08 -6.09
C GLN A 112 -10.94 -16.08 -5.72
N ARG A 113 -9.96 -15.90 -6.62
CA ARG A 113 -8.98 -14.81 -6.59
C ARG A 113 -8.96 -14.17 -7.97
N PRO A 114 -9.80 -13.15 -8.26
CA PRO A 114 -9.91 -12.58 -9.60
C PRO A 114 -8.52 -12.21 -10.16
N PRO A 115 -8.17 -12.65 -11.39
CA PRO A 115 -9.03 -13.27 -12.41
C PRO A 115 -9.21 -14.80 -12.33
N ALA A 116 -8.53 -15.52 -11.44
CA ALA A 116 -8.54 -16.99 -11.38
C ALA A 116 -9.58 -17.58 -10.39
N LYS A 117 -9.95 -18.84 -10.61
CA LYS A 117 -10.56 -19.72 -9.59
C LYS A 117 -9.47 -20.57 -8.94
N GLU A 118 -9.65 -20.96 -7.69
CA GLU A 118 -8.73 -21.88 -6.99
C GLU A 118 -9.48 -23.08 -6.41
N LEU A 119 -8.87 -24.25 -6.49
CA LEU A 119 -9.34 -25.50 -5.89
C LEU A 119 -8.38 -25.94 -4.78
N TRP A 120 -8.87 -25.94 -3.56
CA TRP A 120 -8.13 -26.29 -2.34
C TRP A 120 -8.44 -27.74 -1.98
N VAL A 121 -7.40 -28.56 -1.82
CA VAL A 121 -7.48 -30.01 -1.64
C VAL A 121 -6.66 -30.43 -0.42
N LEU A 122 -7.34 -30.87 0.63
CA LEU A 122 -6.74 -31.29 1.91
C LEU A 122 -6.65 -32.82 1.98
N PHE A 123 -5.50 -33.33 2.43
CA PHE A 123 -5.20 -34.76 2.61
C PHE A 123 -5.19 -35.16 4.09
N VAL A 124 -5.34 -36.47 4.36
CA VAL A 124 -5.34 -37.03 5.74
C VAL A 124 -4.05 -36.71 6.50
N ASP A 125 -2.92 -36.63 5.79
CA ASP A 125 -1.59 -36.41 6.37
C ASP A 125 -1.23 -34.92 6.53
N GLN A 126 -2.23 -34.04 6.57
CA GLN A 126 -2.08 -32.58 6.72
C GLN A 126 -1.41 -31.89 5.51
N THR A 127 -1.25 -32.57 4.38
CA THR A 127 -0.90 -31.94 3.10
C THR A 127 -2.07 -31.09 2.59
N LEU A 128 -1.78 -29.93 2.01
CA LEU A 128 -2.72 -29.06 1.29
C LEU A 128 -2.20 -28.77 -0.12
N ALA A 129 -2.94 -29.15 -1.15
CA ALA A 129 -2.70 -28.72 -2.52
C ALA A 129 -3.66 -27.57 -2.89
N ILE A 130 -3.15 -26.54 -3.58
CA ILE A 130 -3.94 -25.43 -4.13
C ILE A 130 -3.70 -25.39 -5.63
N ILE A 131 -4.75 -25.65 -6.41
CA ILE A 131 -4.73 -25.67 -7.87
C ILE A 131 -5.37 -24.38 -8.37
N GLU A 132 -4.62 -23.59 -9.13
CA GLU A 132 -5.09 -22.37 -9.79
C GLU A 132 -5.66 -22.69 -11.16
N TRP A 133 -6.73 -21.99 -11.52
CA TRP A 133 -7.50 -22.21 -12.73
C TRP A 133 -7.81 -20.86 -13.39
N GLU A 134 -6.98 -20.47 -14.36
CA GLU A 134 -7.22 -19.29 -15.19
C GLU A 134 -8.49 -19.47 -16.05
N THR A 135 -9.29 -18.41 -16.19
CA THR A 135 -10.52 -18.41 -17.00
C THR A 135 -10.29 -17.76 -18.37
N GLU A 136 -9.93 -18.57 -19.37
CA GLU A 136 -9.83 -18.24 -20.81
C GLU A 136 -8.81 -17.13 -21.20
N PRO A 137 -8.33 -17.06 -22.46
CA PRO A 137 -8.64 -17.93 -23.61
C PRO A 137 -7.84 -19.24 -23.66
N THR A 138 -6.78 -19.38 -22.86
CA THR A 138 -6.05 -20.64 -22.68
C THR A 138 -5.80 -20.86 -21.19
N PRO A 139 -6.49 -21.78 -20.51
CA PRO A 139 -6.39 -21.92 -19.06
C PRO A 139 -5.03 -22.46 -18.65
N LYS A 140 -4.10 -21.59 -18.20
CA LYS A 140 -2.92 -22.08 -17.49
C LYS A 140 -3.38 -22.60 -16.14
N ARG A 141 -2.88 -23.78 -15.79
CA ARG A 141 -3.17 -24.48 -14.53
C ARG A 141 -1.85 -24.63 -13.78
N SER A 142 -1.59 -23.73 -12.84
CA SER A 142 -0.53 -23.86 -11.84
C SER A 142 -1.08 -24.58 -10.61
N TRP A 143 -0.24 -25.31 -9.88
CA TRP A 143 -0.62 -25.80 -8.56
C TRP A 143 0.56 -25.79 -7.60
N ARG A 144 0.25 -25.61 -6.32
CA ARG A 144 1.21 -25.49 -5.21
C ARG A 144 0.83 -26.50 -4.13
N LYS A 145 1.83 -27.00 -3.41
CA LYS A 145 1.68 -28.03 -2.38
C LYS A 145 2.30 -27.53 -1.08
N TYR A 146 1.57 -27.66 0.02
CA TYR A 146 1.98 -27.24 1.35
C TYR A 146 1.84 -28.40 2.33
N GLN A 147 2.71 -28.45 3.33
CA GLN A 147 2.56 -29.30 4.51
C GLN A 147 2.15 -28.40 5.67
N LEU A 148 0.96 -28.63 6.24
CA LEU A 148 0.47 -27.87 7.38
C LEU A 148 1.02 -28.46 8.68
N HIS A 149 1.49 -27.60 9.58
CA HIS A 149 2.07 -27.96 10.87
C HIS A 149 1.47 -27.14 12.01
N GLY A 150 1.38 -27.75 13.20
CA GLY A 150 0.96 -27.07 14.43
C GLY A 150 -0.47 -27.38 14.91
N GLN A 151 -1.18 -28.30 14.25
CA GLN A 151 -2.42 -28.91 14.75
C GLN A 151 -2.28 -30.44 14.82
N GLN A 152 -2.85 -31.08 15.85
CA GLN A 152 -2.83 -32.55 15.95
C GLN A 152 -3.66 -33.23 14.85
N GLU A 153 -4.77 -32.61 14.47
CA GLU A 153 -5.70 -33.13 13.45
C GLU A 153 -6.30 -31.94 12.71
N ILE A 154 -6.37 -32.00 11.38
CA ILE A 154 -6.98 -30.97 10.53
C ILE A 154 -8.17 -31.58 9.81
N LEU A 155 -9.36 -30.98 9.99
CA LEU A 155 -10.61 -31.44 9.39
C LEU A 155 -11.02 -30.60 8.18
N ALA A 156 -10.67 -29.31 8.17
CA ALA A 156 -10.99 -28.42 7.07
C ALA A 156 -10.08 -27.20 7.02
N VAL A 157 -9.82 -26.74 5.80
CA VAL A 157 -9.11 -25.50 5.46
C VAL A 157 -10.03 -24.66 4.60
N VAL A 158 -10.18 -23.37 4.91
CA VAL A 158 -10.93 -22.41 4.09
C VAL A 158 -10.20 -21.06 4.01
N PRO A 159 -10.19 -20.37 2.86
CA PRO A 159 -9.49 -19.09 2.72
C PRO A 159 -10.22 -17.96 3.46
N CYS A 160 -9.44 -17.10 4.14
CA CYS A 160 -9.91 -15.85 4.72
C CYS A 160 -9.95 -14.72 3.68
N ALA A 161 -10.60 -13.62 4.04
CA ALA A 161 -10.44 -12.33 3.36
C ALA A 161 -9.05 -11.72 3.66
N ASP A 162 -8.61 -10.77 2.82
CA ASP A 162 -7.27 -10.18 2.86
C ASP A 162 -6.88 -9.56 4.22
N THR A 163 -5.64 -9.79 4.65
CA THR A 163 -5.06 -9.30 5.92
C THR A 163 -4.20 -8.04 5.76
N LYS A 164 -3.97 -7.32 6.87
CA LYS A 164 -3.27 -6.02 6.90
C LYS A 164 -1.73 -6.15 6.94
N PRO A 165 -0.96 -5.17 6.39
CA PRO A 165 0.51 -5.18 6.36
C PRO A 165 1.21 -4.81 7.68
N SER A 166 2.49 -5.19 7.79
CA SER A 166 3.37 -4.93 8.96
C SER A 166 3.98 -3.51 9.01
N LEU A 167 4.88 -3.24 9.98
CA LEU A 167 5.49 -1.92 10.19
C LEU A 167 6.46 -1.55 9.06
N PHE A 168 7.11 -2.55 8.50
CA PHE A 168 8.10 -2.44 7.42
C PHE A 168 7.49 -2.66 6.03
N GLN A 169 6.17 -2.67 5.93
CA GLN A 169 5.42 -2.90 4.69
C GLN A 169 4.49 -1.71 4.43
N VAL A 170 4.72 -1.03 3.31
CA VAL A 170 3.90 0.10 2.85
C VAL A 170 2.57 -0.40 2.25
N HIS A 171 2.54 -1.64 1.74
CA HIS A 171 1.37 -2.27 1.12
C HIS A 171 1.12 -3.66 1.71
N ALA A 172 -0.15 -4.08 1.76
CA ALA A 172 -0.48 -5.49 1.96
C ALA A 172 0.26 -6.33 0.91
N ARG A 173 0.90 -7.44 1.30
CA ARG A 173 1.60 -8.33 0.37
C ARG A 173 0.59 -8.88 -0.64
N THR A 174 0.56 -8.30 -1.83
CA THR A 174 -0.25 -8.77 -2.96
C THR A 174 0.13 -10.22 -3.26
N GLY A 175 -0.74 -11.13 -2.82
CA GLY A 175 -0.61 -12.56 -3.02
C GLY A 175 -0.22 -13.41 -1.81
N MET A 176 -0.18 -12.88 -0.58
CA MET A 176 -0.09 -13.72 0.63
C MET A 176 -1.49 -13.90 1.23
N GLN A 177 -2.04 -15.11 1.11
CA GLN A 177 -3.41 -15.43 1.51
C GLN A 177 -3.45 -16.15 2.85
N THR A 178 -4.30 -15.66 3.74
CA THR A 178 -4.56 -16.27 5.05
C THR A 178 -5.62 -17.36 4.90
N ALA A 179 -5.43 -18.49 5.57
CA ALA A 179 -6.37 -19.60 5.65
C ALA A 179 -6.82 -19.84 7.09
N LEU A 180 -8.12 -19.99 7.28
CA LEU A 180 -8.75 -20.48 8.50
C LEU A 180 -8.78 -22.01 8.44
N VAL A 181 -8.20 -22.65 9.45
CA VAL A 181 -8.11 -24.10 9.56
C VAL A 181 -8.80 -24.55 10.83
N VAL A 182 -9.62 -25.61 10.75
CA VAL A 182 -10.34 -26.15 11.92
C VAL A 182 -10.04 -27.63 12.11
N GLY A 183 -9.97 -28.05 13.37
CA GLY A 183 -9.42 -29.35 13.72
C GLY A 183 -9.40 -29.66 15.22
N CYS A 184 -8.30 -30.25 15.69
CA CYS A 184 -8.03 -30.54 17.09
C CYS A 184 -6.67 -30.00 17.51
N ASP A 185 -6.64 -29.38 18.71
CA ASP A 185 -5.45 -28.90 19.41
C ASP A 185 -4.43 -28.15 18.52
N PRO A 186 -4.65 -26.85 18.23
CA PRO A 186 -5.84 -26.04 18.54
C PRO A 186 -7.09 -26.38 17.71
N ILE A 187 -8.29 -26.03 18.21
CA ILE A 187 -9.56 -26.25 17.49
C ILE A 187 -9.68 -25.40 16.21
N VAL A 188 -9.09 -24.22 16.24
CA VAL A 188 -9.02 -23.26 15.13
C VAL A 188 -7.59 -22.76 15.05
N GLY A 189 -6.99 -22.78 13.86
CA GLY A 189 -5.67 -22.24 13.55
C GLY A 189 -5.72 -21.33 12.32
N PHE A 190 -4.78 -20.38 12.23
CA PHE A 190 -4.60 -19.51 11.07
C PHE A 190 -3.23 -19.75 10.44
N TYR A 191 -3.20 -19.90 9.11
CA TYR A 191 -2.00 -20.22 8.32
C TYR A 191 -1.88 -19.22 7.16
N HIS A 192 -0.67 -19.00 6.64
CA HIS A 192 -0.45 -18.08 5.52
C HIS A 192 0.25 -18.79 4.35
N ALA A 193 -0.36 -18.73 3.16
CA ALA A 193 0.15 -19.31 1.92
C ALA A 193 0.47 -18.21 0.89
N GLY A 194 1.63 -18.28 0.23
CA GLY A 194 2.14 -17.22 -0.65
C GLY A 194 2.01 -17.53 -2.15
N LEU A 195 1.83 -16.50 -2.97
CA LEU A 195 2.04 -16.53 -4.41
C LEU A 195 3.54 -16.39 -4.74
N ASP A 196 4.08 -17.35 -5.50
CA ASP A 196 5.51 -17.44 -5.89
C ASP A 196 5.93 -16.42 -6.97
N GLY A 197 5.32 -15.24 -6.95
CA GLY A 197 5.48 -14.17 -7.95
C GLY A 197 5.81 -12.78 -7.37
N THR A 198 5.65 -12.54 -6.05
CA THR A 198 5.81 -11.19 -5.47
C THR A 198 6.76 -11.12 -4.27
N SER A 199 7.39 -12.23 -3.87
CA SER A 199 8.49 -12.21 -2.89
C SER A 199 9.84 -12.08 -3.61
N VAL A 200 10.45 -10.89 -3.55
CA VAL A 200 11.81 -10.63 -4.09
C VAL A 200 12.84 -11.59 -3.47
N LEU A 201 12.63 -12.01 -2.22
CA LEU A 201 13.50 -12.96 -1.51
C LEU A 201 13.39 -14.42 -2.01
N HIS A 202 12.47 -14.74 -2.92
CA HIS A 202 12.46 -16.06 -3.57
C HIS A 202 13.28 -16.09 -4.87
N ILE A 203 13.76 -14.96 -5.40
CA ILE A 203 14.58 -14.95 -6.64
C ILE A 203 15.91 -15.72 -6.42
N ALA A 204 16.51 -15.60 -5.23
CA ALA A 204 17.74 -16.33 -4.87
C ALA A 204 17.53 -17.85 -4.74
N HIS A 205 16.42 -18.31 -4.15
CA HIS A 205 16.13 -19.75 -4.08
C HIS A 205 15.58 -20.31 -5.40
N ILE A 206 14.96 -19.48 -6.23
CA ILE A 206 14.63 -19.83 -7.62
C ILE A 206 15.90 -20.10 -8.44
N ALA A 207 17.05 -19.46 -8.15
CA ALA A 207 18.31 -19.83 -8.80
C ALA A 207 18.76 -21.29 -8.55
N SER A 208 18.33 -21.91 -7.44
CA SER A 208 18.53 -23.35 -7.17
C SER A 208 17.34 -24.24 -7.60
N ALA A 209 16.19 -23.64 -7.96
CA ALA A 209 14.95 -24.33 -8.33
C ALA A 209 14.49 -24.03 -9.77
N VAL A 210 15.36 -23.45 -10.61
CA VAL A 210 15.11 -23.17 -12.04
C VAL A 210 14.88 -24.44 -12.87
N ALA A 211 15.12 -25.63 -12.31
CA ALA A 211 14.77 -26.91 -12.92
C ALA A 211 13.26 -27.12 -13.19
N SER A 212 12.35 -26.41 -12.51
CA SER A 212 10.89 -26.63 -12.65
C SER A 212 10.12 -25.54 -13.42
N ARG A 213 10.73 -24.38 -13.73
CA ARG A 213 10.15 -23.38 -14.65
C ARG A 213 10.45 -23.65 -16.14
N ALA A 214 11.22 -24.70 -16.45
CA ALA A 214 11.58 -25.10 -17.82
C ALA A 214 10.61 -26.09 -18.50
N ALA A 215 9.59 -26.62 -17.81
CA ALA A 215 8.67 -27.63 -18.36
C ALA A 215 7.52 -27.05 -19.22
N GLY A 216 7.16 -25.77 -19.05
CA GLY A 216 6.02 -25.14 -19.74
C GLY A 216 6.35 -24.47 -21.08
N ALA A 217 7.61 -24.10 -21.32
CA ALA A 217 8.01 -23.29 -22.48
C ALA A 217 8.54 -24.11 -23.67
N VAL A 218 8.69 -25.43 -23.53
CA VAL A 218 9.22 -26.32 -24.59
C VAL A 218 8.11 -27.14 -25.27
N TRP A 219 6.95 -27.29 -24.65
CA TRP A 219 5.86 -28.15 -25.16
C TRP A 219 4.98 -27.53 -26.27
N SER A 220 5.09 -26.23 -26.56
CA SER A 220 4.38 -25.58 -27.68
C SER A 220 5.26 -25.23 -28.89
N LEU A 221 6.58 -25.32 -28.77
CA LEU A 221 7.54 -24.98 -29.84
C LEU A 221 8.14 -26.21 -30.54
N ALA A 222 8.10 -27.40 -29.92
CA ALA A 222 8.58 -28.64 -30.52
C ALA A 222 7.58 -29.35 -31.48
N LYS A 223 6.38 -28.79 -31.69
CA LYS A 223 5.34 -29.38 -32.56
C LYS A 223 5.22 -28.78 -33.96
N SER A 224 5.91 -27.67 -34.25
CA SER A 224 5.88 -27.02 -35.57
C SER A 224 6.99 -27.51 -36.52
N TRP A 225 8.04 -28.15 -36.00
CA TRP A 225 9.18 -28.67 -36.76
C TRP A 225 9.31 -30.18 -36.47
N GLY A 226 8.88 -31.02 -37.41
CA GLY A 226 8.54 -32.42 -37.16
C GLY A 226 9.72 -33.37 -36.99
N TRP A 227 10.31 -33.44 -35.80
CA TRP A 227 11.27 -34.47 -35.39
C TRP A 227 10.64 -35.48 -34.42
N SER A 228 11.03 -36.75 -34.54
CA SER A 228 10.43 -37.87 -33.79
C SER A 228 10.89 -37.90 -32.32
N ALA A 229 10.05 -38.46 -31.45
CA ALA A 229 10.25 -38.50 -30.00
C ALA A 229 11.07 -39.70 -29.51
N GLU A 230 11.80 -39.52 -28.41
CA GLU A 230 12.09 -40.57 -27.42
C GLU A 230 11.89 -40.02 -25.99
N LYS A 231 11.43 -40.89 -25.07
CA LYS A 231 11.15 -40.57 -23.65
C LYS A 231 12.45 -40.59 -22.81
N PRO A 232 12.48 -39.82 -21.71
CA PRO A 232 12.48 -40.50 -20.42
C PRO A 232 11.47 -39.91 -19.42
N ALA A 233 11.03 -40.74 -18.46
CA ALA A 233 10.04 -40.38 -17.46
C ALA A 233 10.67 -39.72 -16.21
N ALA A 234 10.09 -38.61 -15.76
CA ALA A 234 10.34 -38.01 -14.45
C ALA A 234 8.99 -37.57 -13.84
N SER A 235 8.78 -37.85 -12.55
CA SER A 235 7.52 -37.54 -11.85
C SER A 235 7.32 -36.02 -11.75
N ALA A 236 6.13 -35.54 -12.14
CA ALA A 236 5.82 -34.12 -12.32
C ALA A 236 5.18 -33.44 -11.08
N ALA A 237 5.31 -34.01 -9.88
CA ALA A 237 4.73 -33.47 -8.66
C ALA A 237 5.64 -32.43 -7.96
N PRO A 238 5.14 -31.23 -7.57
CA PRO A 238 5.88 -30.29 -6.73
C PRO A 238 6.15 -30.83 -5.33
N ALA A 239 7.33 -30.53 -4.79
CA ALA A 239 7.66 -30.80 -3.39
C ALA A 239 6.80 -29.92 -2.44
N PRO A 240 6.35 -30.44 -1.28
CA PRO A 240 5.53 -29.69 -0.34
C PRO A 240 6.34 -28.62 0.43
N LEU A 241 5.77 -27.41 0.56
CA LEU A 241 6.31 -26.32 1.38
C LEU A 241 5.75 -26.36 2.81
N ASN A 242 6.61 -26.38 3.82
CA ASN A 242 6.18 -26.42 5.23
C ASN A 242 5.60 -25.06 5.68
N VAL A 243 4.40 -25.07 6.29
CA VAL A 243 3.72 -23.88 6.84
C VAL A 243 3.21 -24.18 8.25
N ASN A 244 3.53 -23.32 9.21
CA ASN A 244 3.07 -23.44 10.61
C ASN A 244 1.81 -22.59 10.85
N SER A 245 0.98 -22.97 11.83
CA SER A 245 -0.10 -22.11 12.35
C SER A 245 0.50 -20.94 13.15
N GLU A 246 0.13 -19.70 12.81
CA GLU A 246 0.63 -18.48 13.48
C GLU A 246 -0.20 -18.09 14.72
N LEU A 247 -1.50 -18.40 14.71
CA LEU A 247 -2.41 -18.13 15.82
C LEU A 247 -3.44 -19.27 15.91
N GLY A 248 -3.77 -19.70 17.13
CA GLY A 248 -4.82 -20.68 17.34
C GLY A 248 -5.64 -20.43 18.60
N LEU A 249 -6.92 -20.82 18.58
CA LEU A 249 -7.76 -20.81 19.77
C LEU A 249 -7.40 -22.04 20.64
N PRO A 250 -6.77 -21.85 21.83
CA PRO A 250 -6.37 -22.97 22.66
C PRO A 250 -7.60 -23.73 23.16
N ALA A 251 -7.55 -25.06 23.07
CA ALA A 251 -8.64 -25.95 23.41
C ALA A 251 -8.10 -27.16 24.18
N THR A 252 -8.95 -27.80 24.98
CA THR A 252 -8.60 -29.11 25.56
C THR A 252 -8.65 -30.19 24.46
N PRO A 253 -7.86 -31.28 24.53
CA PRO A 253 -7.89 -32.36 23.52
C PRO A 253 -9.23 -33.12 23.41
N ARG A 254 -10.21 -32.82 24.28
CA ARG A 254 -11.60 -33.30 24.18
C ARG A 254 -12.48 -32.44 23.27
N GLN A 255 -12.05 -31.22 22.97
CA GLN A 255 -12.76 -30.25 22.14
C GLN A 255 -12.18 -30.28 20.72
N LYS A 256 -12.95 -30.82 19.78
CA LYS A 256 -12.63 -30.86 18.34
C LYS A 256 -13.67 -30.07 17.55
N ALA A 257 -13.26 -29.45 16.45
CA ALA A 257 -14.20 -28.94 15.46
C ALA A 257 -15.00 -30.10 14.85
N ARG A 258 -16.15 -29.79 14.25
CA ARG A 258 -16.92 -30.73 13.43
C ARG A 258 -16.94 -30.35 11.96
N ASP A 259 -17.02 -29.05 11.67
CA ASP A 259 -17.04 -28.48 10.31
C ASP A 259 -16.72 -26.98 10.37
N VAL A 260 -16.66 -26.31 9.22
CA VAL A 260 -16.62 -24.85 9.07
C VAL A 260 -17.47 -24.40 7.87
N ALA A 261 -18.29 -23.37 8.08
CA ALA A 261 -19.12 -22.74 7.04
C ALA A 261 -18.85 -21.22 6.94
N LEU A 262 -18.18 -20.78 5.88
CA LEU A 262 -17.93 -19.37 5.59
C LEU A 262 -19.18 -18.64 5.08
N SER A 263 -19.30 -17.36 5.43
CA SER A 263 -20.31 -16.46 4.88
C SER A 263 -20.02 -16.12 3.41
N PRO A 264 -21.03 -15.64 2.62
CA PRO A 264 -20.87 -15.37 1.18
C PRO A 264 -19.78 -14.35 0.84
N ASN A 265 -19.47 -13.47 1.79
CA ASN A 265 -18.46 -12.42 1.69
C ASN A 265 -17.13 -12.78 2.39
N GLY A 266 -16.95 -14.02 2.85
CA GLY A 266 -15.72 -14.51 3.48
C GLY A 266 -15.36 -13.90 4.84
N ARG A 267 -16.13 -12.94 5.37
CA ARG A 267 -15.83 -12.18 6.60
C ARG A 267 -16.26 -12.86 7.90
N LEU A 268 -17.10 -13.88 7.84
CA LEU A 268 -17.60 -14.62 9.00
C LEU A 268 -17.50 -16.13 8.76
N ALA A 269 -17.23 -16.89 9.82
CA ALA A 269 -17.23 -18.34 9.80
C ALA A 269 -18.10 -18.90 10.95
N LEU A 270 -18.88 -19.94 10.67
CA LEU A 270 -19.56 -20.75 11.69
C LEU A 270 -18.76 -22.04 11.91
N VAL A 271 -18.41 -22.34 13.16
CA VAL A 271 -17.66 -23.55 13.56
C VAL A 271 -18.45 -24.31 14.64
N PRO A 272 -19.15 -25.40 14.30
CA PRO A 272 -19.69 -26.34 15.29
C PRO A 272 -18.59 -27.19 15.95
N ASP A 273 -18.75 -27.54 17.23
CA ASP A 273 -17.78 -28.32 18.01
C ASP A 273 -18.32 -29.62 18.64
N SER A 274 -17.41 -30.46 19.13
CA SER A 274 -17.72 -31.73 19.82
C SER A 274 -18.46 -31.58 21.15
N LEU A 275 -18.53 -30.37 21.73
CA LEU A 275 -19.24 -30.07 22.98
C LEU A 275 -20.69 -29.60 22.75
N GLY A 276 -21.11 -29.48 21.49
CA GLY A 276 -22.45 -29.07 21.11
C GLY A 276 -22.66 -27.55 21.19
N ARG A 277 -21.65 -26.81 20.74
CA ARG A 277 -21.67 -25.36 20.59
C ARG A 277 -21.46 -24.99 19.13
N VAL A 278 -21.96 -23.82 18.73
CA VAL A 278 -21.64 -23.19 17.45
C VAL A 278 -20.95 -21.86 17.74
N LEU A 279 -19.75 -21.69 17.18
CA LEU A 279 -18.94 -20.48 17.31
C LEU A 279 -19.11 -19.63 16.04
N LEU A 280 -19.39 -18.34 16.18
CA LEU A 280 -19.30 -17.36 15.10
C LEU A 280 -17.97 -16.62 15.23
N ILE A 281 -17.13 -16.73 14.20
CA ILE A 281 -15.79 -16.14 14.14
C ILE A 281 -15.78 -15.06 13.06
N ASP A 282 -15.12 -13.94 13.33
CA ASP A 282 -14.78 -12.92 12.33
C ASP A 282 -13.40 -13.24 11.74
N THR A 283 -13.34 -13.50 10.45
CA THR A 283 -12.12 -13.99 9.78
C THR A 283 -11.07 -12.90 9.57
N ALA A 284 -11.47 -11.62 9.61
CA ALA A 284 -10.57 -10.48 9.41
C ALA A 284 -9.94 -9.99 10.72
N SER A 285 -10.64 -10.14 11.84
CA SER A 285 -10.12 -9.82 13.19
C SER A 285 -9.63 -11.05 13.97
N MET A 286 -9.90 -12.27 13.47
CA MET A 286 -9.55 -13.55 14.12
C MET A 286 -10.24 -13.77 15.48
N LEU A 287 -11.34 -13.06 15.75
CA LEU A 287 -12.07 -13.09 17.03
C LEU A 287 -13.36 -13.90 16.96
N MET A 288 -13.69 -14.61 18.05
CA MET A 288 -15.01 -15.19 18.26
C MET A 288 -16.01 -14.10 18.67
N LEU A 289 -16.98 -13.80 17.81
CA LEU A 289 -18.02 -12.79 18.05
C LEU A 289 -19.14 -13.29 18.97
N ARG A 290 -19.58 -14.54 18.82
CA ARG A 290 -20.74 -15.09 19.55
C ARG A 290 -20.70 -16.62 19.59
N MET A 291 -21.30 -17.19 20.64
CA MET A 291 -21.44 -18.63 20.84
C MET A 291 -22.90 -19.01 21.11
N TRP A 292 -23.38 -20.08 20.48
CA TRP A 292 -24.65 -20.73 20.80
C TRP A 292 -24.38 -22.09 21.48
N LYS A 293 -25.20 -22.47 22.47
CA LYS A 293 -25.05 -23.70 23.26
C LYS A 293 -26.25 -24.64 23.05
N GLY A 294 -26.02 -25.95 23.15
CA GLY A 294 -27.07 -26.97 23.07
C GLY A 294 -27.33 -27.49 21.64
N TYR A 295 -26.41 -27.22 20.72
CA TYR A 295 -26.42 -27.61 19.31
C TYR A 295 -25.42 -28.77 19.11
N ARG A 296 -25.69 -29.92 19.76
CA ARG A 296 -24.89 -31.14 19.56
C ARG A 296 -25.10 -31.69 18.16
N ASP A 297 -24.00 -32.11 17.54
CA ASP A 297 -23.97 -32.74 16.23
C ASP A 297 -24.69 -31.88 15.16
N ALA A 298 -24.47 -30.56 15.25
CA ALA A 298 -25.16 -29.56 14.45
C ALA A 298 -24.39 -29.21 13.17
N GLN A 299 -25.15 -28.97 12.09
CA GLN A 299 -24.64 -28.55 10.78
C GLN A 299 -25.02 -27.08 10.57
N CYS A 300 -24.15 -26.32 9.89
CA CYS A 300 -24.25 -24.86 9.80
C CYS A 300 -24.27 -24.39 8.34
N GLY A 301 -25.02 -23.32 8.05
CA GLY A 301 -25.09 -22.70 6.74
C GLY A 301 -25.51 -21.23 6.81
N TRP A 302 -25.67 -20.62 5.64
CA TRP A 302 -26.00 -19.21 5.47
C TRP A 302 -27.14 -19.03 4.46
N LEU A 303 -27.97 -18.01 4.68
CA LEU A 303 -29.10 -17.63 3.82
C LEU A 303 -29.11 -16.10 3.65
N THR A 304 -29.47 -15.63 2.47
CA THR A 304 -29.57 -14.19 2.15
C THR A 304 -30.94 -13.88 1.55
N MET A 305 -31.56 -12.79 1.98
CA MET A 305 -32.78 -12.28 1.35
C MET A 305 -32.43 -11.24 0.29
N GLY A 306 -32.92 -11.46 -0.94
CA GLY A 306 -32.78 -10.54 -2.06
C GLY A 306 -34.03 -10.57 -2.95
N SER A 307 -34.79 -9.48 -2.93
CA SER A 307 -35.67 -9.05 -4.02
C SER A 307 -35.61 -7.53 -4.11
N THR A 308 -36.03 -6.96 -5.24
CA THR A 308 -36.16 -5.51 -5.45
C THR A 308 -37.29 -4.88 -4.62
N THR A 309 -37.99 -5.65 -3.79
CA THR A 309 -39.23 -5.26 -3.09
C THR A 309 -39.27 -5.62 -1.60
N GLU A 310 -38.22 -6.26 -1.05
CA GLU A 310 -38.18 -6.71 0.34
C GLU A 310 -36.85 -6.35 1.04
N ALA A 311 -36.89 -6.17 2.36
CA ALA A 311 -35.73 -5.70 3.14
C ALA A 311 -34.53 -6.70 3.11
N PRO A 312 -33.36 -6.32 2.58
CA PRO A 312 -32.22 -7.22 2.42
C PRO A 312 -31.54 -7.58 3.75
N GLY A 313 -30.95 -8.78 3.82
CA GLY A 313 -30.24 -9.23 5.02
C GLY A 313 -29.54 -10.59 4.91
N LEU A 314 -28.53 -10.79 5.76
CA LEU A 314 -27.80 -12.05 5.95
C LEU A 314 -28.32 -12.80 7.18
N TYR A 315 -28.47 -14.11 7.05
CA TYR A 315 -29.03 -15.01 8.06
C TYR A 315 -28.14 -16.26 8.22
N MET A 316 -28.04 -16.76 9.45
CA MET A 316 -27.39 -18.02 9.81
C MET A 316 -28.45 -19.13 9.86
N VAL A 317 -28.10 -20.31 9.37
CA VAL A 317 -28.95 -21.50 9.37
C VAL A 317 -28.29 -22.58 10.22
N LEU A 318 -29.00 -23.07 11.23
CA LEU A 318 -28.49 -24.07 12.18
C LEU A 318 -29.40 -25.30 12.14
N TYR A 319 -28.89 -26.44 11.71
CA TYR A 319 -29.58 -27.73 11.81
C TYR A 319 -29.10 -28.49 13.04
N SER A 320 -30.02 -28.96 13.87
CA SER A 320 -29.73 -29.77 15.06
C SER A 320 -30.29 -31.18 14.89
N ALA A 321 -29.43 -32.12 14.48
CA ALA A 321 -29.82 -33.50 14.18
C ALA A 321 -30.58 -34.18 15.33
N ARG A 322 -30.09 -34.03 16.57
CA ARG A 322 -30.75 -34.59 17.77
C ARG A 322 -32.15 -34.03 18.06
N ARG A 323 -32.47 -32.82 17.58
CA ARG A 323 -33.80 -32.20 17.75
C ARG A 323 -34.67 -32.39 16.50
N GLY A 324 -34.08 -32.74 15.37
CA GLY A 324 -34.74 -32.77 14.07
C GLY A 324 -35.25 -31.40 13.61
N LEU A 325 -34.60 -30.30 14.00
CA LEU A 325 -35.02 -28.92 13.73
C LEU A 325 -33.96 -28.14 12.94
N VAL A 326 -34.42 -27.33 12.00
CA VAL A 326 -33.67 -26.22 11.37
C VAL A 326 -34.13 -24.91 11.98
N GLU A 327 -33.19 -24.08 12.44
CA GLU A 327 -33.44 -22.73 12.94
C GLU A 327 -32.74 -21.68 12.06
N VAL A 328 -33.43 -20.59 11.72
CA VAL A 328 -32.87 -19.46 10.96
C VAL A 328 -32.82 -18.20 11.83
N TRP A 329 -31.64 -17.58 11.90
CA TRP A 329 -31.33 -16.43 12.76
C TRP A 329 -30.76 -15.27 11.94
N ARG A 330 -31.14 -14.02 12.22
CA ARG A 330 -30.50 -12.86 11.57
C ARG A 330 -29.03 -12.73 12.04
N ALA A 331 -28.11 -12.47 11.10
CA ALA A 331 -26.67 -12.53 11.36
C ALA A 331 -26.12 -11.36 12.20
N ARG A 332 -25.01 -11.61 12.90
CA ARG A 332 -24.42 -10.79 13.99
C ARG A 332 -25.41 -10.54 15.15
N HIS A 333 -26.42 -9.70 14.95
CA HIS A 333 -27.45 -9.37 15.94
C HIS A 333 -28.86 -9.38 15.33
N GLY A 334 -29.80 -10.05 16.00
CA GLY A 334 -31.21 -10.08 15.61
C GLY A 334 -31.95 -11.33 16.11
N PRO A 335 -33.29 -11.38 15.90
CA PRO A 335 -34.12 -12.48 16.37
C PRO A 335 -33.94 -13.76 15.56
N ARG A 336 -34.46 -14.86 16.10
CA ARG A 336 -34.77 -16.08 15.34
C ARG A 336 -36.01 -15.81 14.49
N VAL A 337 -35.92 -16.07 13.20
CA VAL A 337 -36.93 -15.65 12.21
C VAL A 337 -37.77 -16.84 11.75
N LEU A 338 -37.18 -18.03 11.64
CA LEU A 338 -37.86 -19.26 11.20
C LEU A 338 -37.40 -20.47 12.02
N VAL A 339 -38.30 -21.43 12.22
CA VAL A 339 -38.01 -22.78 12.73
C VAL A 339 -38.79 -23.78 11.89
N VAL A 340 -38.14 -24.86 11.43
CA VAL A 340 -38.79 -25.91 10.63
C VAL A 340 -38.40 -27.31 11.14
N PRO A 341 -39.36 -28.21 11.40
CA PRO A 341 -39.07 -29.61 11.66
C PRO A 341 -38.69 -30.34 10.37
N VAL A 342 -37.61 -31.13 10.43
CA VAL A 342 -37.03 -31.87 9.29
C VAL A 342 -36.62 -33.31 9.63
N GLY A 343 -36.68 -33.73 10.90
CA GLY A 343 -36.26 -35.07 11.32
C GLY A 343 -34.75 -35.22 11.53
N ALA A 344 -34.33 -36.38 12.06
CA ALA A 344 -32.97 -36.63 12.53
C ALA A 344 -31.99 -37.11 11.44
N SER A 345 -32.49 -37.62 10.31
CA SER A 345 -31.70 -38.18 9.19
C SER A 345 -31.45 -37.16 8.06
N ALA A 346 -31.53 -35.86 8.34
CA ALA A 346 -31.38 -34.82 7.33
C ALA A 346 -29.92 -34.36 7.18
N LYS A 347 -29.55 -33.85 6.00
CA LYS A 347 -28.25 -33.24 5.70
C LYS A 347 -28.44 -31.80 5.21
N LEU A 348 -27.88 -30.84 5.92
CA LEU A 348 -27.83 -29.43 5.56
C LEU A 348 -26.67 -29.19 4.60
N GLN A 349 -26.90 -28.49 3.49
CA GLN A 349 -25.87 -28.11 2.52
C GLN A 349 -25.97 -26.61 2.19
N LEU A 350 -24.80 -25.98 2.02
CA LEU A 350 -24.67 -24.54 1.74
C LEU A 350 -24.42 -24.30 0.25
N CYS A 351 -25.36 -23.62 -0.41
CA CYS A 351 -25.25 -23.25 -1.83
C CYS A 351 -24.97 -21.74 -1.96
N THR A 352 -23.72 -21.35 -2.16
CA THR A 352 -23.34 -19.94 -2.43
C THR A 352 -23.53 -19.59 -3.91
N LEU A 353 -24.09 -18.41 -4.20
CA LEU A 353 -24.35 -17.93 -5.57
C LEU A 353 -23.28 -16.95 -6.07
N THR A 354 -23.31 -16.68 -7.38
CA THR A 354 -22.26 -15.98 -8.15
C THR A 354 -21.99 -14.52 -7.77
N THR A 355 -22.88 -13.86 -7.04
CA THR A 355 -22.60 -12.56 -6.44
C THR A 355 -22.24 -12.78 -4.97
N ALA A 356 -21.15 -12.17 -4.48
CA ALA A 356 -20.61 -12.31 -3.12
C ALA A 356 -21.53 -11.80 -1.97
N GLN A 357 -22.81 -11.64 -2.27
CA GLN A 357 -23.89 -11.13 -1.45
C GLN A 357 -25.07 -12.13 -1.34
N HIS A 358 -25.05 -13.25 -2.09
CA HIS A 358 -26.14 -14.22 -2.12
C HIS A 358 -25.72 -15.65 -1.71
N ALA A 359 -26.45 -16.24 -0.77
CA ALA A 359 -26.42 -17.67 -0.46
C ALA A 359 -27.82 -18.22 -0.17
N ARG A 360 -28.01 -19.48 -0.56
CA ARG A 360 -29.17 -20.30 -0.26
C ARG A 360 -28.70 -21.50 0.54
N CYS A 361 -29.53 -21.99 1.45
CA CYS A 361 -29.27 -23.20 2.20
C CYS A 361 -30.33 -24.23 1.84
N VAL A 362 -29.93 -25.48 1.64
CA VAL A 362 -30.82 -26.58 1.25
C VAL A 362 -30.73 -27.71 2.27
N VAL A 363 -31.82 -28.44 2.44
CA VAL A 363 -31.88 -29.63 3.28
C VAL A 363 -32.14 -30.82 2.37
N VAL A 364 -31.27 -31.83 2.45
CA VAL A 364 -31.49 -33.17 1.92
C VAL A 364 -32.21 -33.97 2.99
N LEU A 365 -33.40 -34.47 2.69
CA LEU A 365 -34.23 -35.26 3.60
C LEU A 365 -34.26 -36.70 3.10
N GLU A 366 -34.05 -37.66 3.99
CA GLU A 366 -34.26 -39.08 3.71
C GLU A 366 -35.75 -39.41 3.92
N GLY A 367 -36.35 -40.11 2.95
CA GLY A 367 -37.71 -40.65 3.03
C GLY A 367 -37.70 -42.13 3.44
N ASP A 368 -38.84 -42.63 3.92
CA ASP A 368 -38.97 -43.98 4.46
C ASP A 368 -38.65 -45.09 3.42
N ASP A 369 -38.81 -44.79 2.13
CA ASP A 369 -38.49 -45.68 1.00
C ASP A 369 -36.98 -45.71 0.63
N GLY A 370 -36.11 -45.05 1.40
CA GLY A 370 -34.66 -44.95 1.11
C GLY A 370 -34.29 -43.99 -0.02
N THR A 371 -35.26 -43.24 -0.55
CA THR A 371 -35.04 -42.11 -1.46
C THR A 371 -34.72 -40.83 -0.68
N CYS A 372 -34.11 -39.83 -1.31
CA CYS A 372 -33.92 -38.52 -0.69
C CYS A 372 -34.56 -37.39 -1.49
N SER A 373 -35.12 -36.39 -0.80
CA SER A 373 -35.67 -35.17 -1.39
C SER A 373 -34.85 -33.95 -1.02
N ILE A 374 -34.70 -32.99 -1.94
CA ILE A 374 -33.97 -31.74 -1.69
C ILE A 374 -34.94 -30.58 -1.58
N ARG A 375 -34.91 -29.88 -0.44
CA ARG A 375 -35.80 -28.77 -0.12
C ARG A 375 -35.01 -27.49 0.21
N PRO A 376 -35.20 -26.38 -0.54
CA PRO A 376 -34.59 -25.11 -0.19
C PRO A 376 -35.25 -24.49 1.05
N ILE A 377 -34.44 -23.87 1.90
CA ILE A 377 -34.89 -23.08 3.05
C ILE A 377 -35.26 -21.68 2.56
N GLU A 378 -36.50 -21.28 2.82
CA GLU A 378 -37.10 -20.01 2.41
C GLU A 378 -37.88 -19.43 3.59
N LEU A 379 -37.81 -18.11 3.78
CA LEU A 379 -38.62 -17.41 4.77
C LEU A 379 -40.06 -17.29 4.27
N ASP A 380 -41.02 -17.69 5.10
CA ASP A 380 -42.44 -17.68 4.78
C ASP A 380 -43.09 -16.29 4.96
N ALA A 381 -44.36 -16.16 4.55
CA ALA A 381 -45.09 -14.90 4.68
C ALA A 381 -45.24 -14.43 6.15
N ALA A 382 -45.28 -15.36 7.11
CA ALA A 382 -45.29 -15.03 8.53
C ALA A 382 -43.94 -14.46 9.00
N SER A 383 -42.81 -15.05 8.57
CA SER A 383 -41.45 -14.54 8.78
C SER A 383 -41.29 -13.13 8.20
N LYS A 384 -41.78 -12.91 6.97
CA LYS A 384 -41.76 -11.59 6.32
C LYS A 384 -42.66 -10.59 7.03
N THR A 385 -43.84 -11.00 7.48
CA THR A 385 -44.76 -10.16 8.27
C THR A 385 -44.14 -9.80 9.63
N ALA A 386 -43.40 -10.71 10.27
CA ALA A 386 -42.67 -10.38 11.51
C ALA A 386 -41.56 -9.34 11.27
N VAL A 387 -40.96 -9.32 10.07
CA VAL A 387 -40.01 -8.27 9.64
C VAL A 387 -40.73 -6.97 9.23
N LEU A 388 -41.89 -7.02 8.58
CA LEU A 388 -42.63 -5.84 8.08
C LEU A 388 -43.49 -5.15 9.15
N LYS A 389 -44.01 -5.90 10.13
CA LYS A 389 -44.75 -5.36 11.29
C LYS A 389 -43.85 -4.57 12.25
N TYR A 390 -42.54 -4.68 12.07
CA TYR A 390 -41.51 -3.82 12.67
C TYR A 390 -41.33 -2.49 11.90
N PHE A 391 -41.98 -2.30 10.73
CA PHE A 391 -41.78 -1.14 9.82
C PHE A 391 -43.05 -0.35 9.38
N SER A 392 -44.29 -0.86 9.46
CA SER A 392 -45.43 -0.30 8.67
C SER A 392 -46.52 0.50 9.45
N GLN A 393 -46.64 1.84 9.27
CA GLN A 393 -47.66 2.65 10.02
C GLN A 393 -48.34 3.90 9.37
N ASP A 394 -47.90 4.54 8.27
CA ASP A 394 -48.35 5.91 7.88
C ASP A 394 -49.02 6.05 6.47
N LEU A 395 -49.86 7.10 6.28
CA LEU A 395 -50.84 7.31 5.20
C LEU A 395 -50.44 8.33 4.07
N ARG A 396 -49.19 8.83 4.02
CA ARG A 396 -48.74 9.85 3.03
C ARG A 396 -48.60 9.36 1.56
N GLN A 397 -49.42 8.42 1.08
CA GLN A 397 -48.98 7.48 0.02
C GLN A 397 -49.46 7.73 -1.43
N GLU A 398 -50.45 8.58 -1.73
CA GLU A 398 -50.95 8.74 -3.12
C GLU A 398 -50.15 9.70 -4.01
N GLU A 399 -49.85 10.93 -3.55
CA GLU A 399 -48.91 11.80 -4.28
C GLU A 399 -47.52 11.14 -4.37
N THR A 400 -47.14 10.50 -3.26
CA THR A 400 -46.00 9.59 -3.18
C THR A 400 -46.06 8.49 -4.23
N PHE A 401 -47.22 7.97 -4.64
CA PHE A 401 -47.33 6.96 -5.71
C PHE A 401 -47.01 7.54 -7.11
N LEU A 402 -47.54 8.73 -7.45
CA LEU A 402 -47.17 9.41 -8.70
C LEU A 402 -45.68 9.80 -8.72
N LEU A 403 -45.16 10.26 -7.58
CA LEU A 403 -43.73 10.52 -7.41
C LEU A 403 -42.91 9.24 -7.57
N HIS A 404 -43.30 8.11 -6.94
CA HIS A 404 -42.64 6.82 -7.12
C HIS A 404 -42.68 6.38 -8.59
N GLN A 405 -43.79 6.57 -9.32
CA GLN A 405 -43.86 6.23 -10.74
C GLN A 405 -42.90 7.08 -11.60
N LEU A 406 -42.78 8.38 -11.30
CA LEU A 406 -41.80 9.26 -11.96
C LEU A 406 -40.36 8.88 -11.60
N LEU A 407 -40.08 8.59 -10.33
CA LEU A 407 -38.76 8.16 -9.85
C LEU A 407 -38.36 6.79 -10.42
N ASP A 408 -39.28 5.82 -10.46
CA ASP A 408 -39.09 4.52 -11.10
C ASP A 408 -38.88 4.69 -12.62
N GLY A 409 -39.61 5.62 -13.24
CA GLY A 409 -39.41 6.02 -14.64
C GLY A 409 -37.99 6.52 -14.90
N LEU A 410 -37.52 7.47 -14.10
CA LEU A 410 -36.15 8.01 -14.17
C LEU A 410 -35.11 6.92 -13.85
N GLN A 411 -35.32 6.10 -12.82
CA GLN A 411 -34.44 4.98 -12.45
C GLN A 411 -34.36 3.90 -13.54
N SER A 412 -35.47 3.64 -14.25
CA SER A 412 -35.52 2.70 -15.37
C SER A 412 -34.80 3.20 -16.63
N VAL A 413 -34.61 4.51 -16.74
CA VAL A 413 -33.83 5.18 -17.81
C VAL A 413 -32.37 5.37 -17.38
N SER A 414 -32.12 5.58 -16.08
CA SER A 414 -30.80 5.54 -15.46
C SER A 414 -30.09 4.21 -15.69
N ASN A 415 -30.82 3.10 -15.57
CA ASN A 415 -30.31 1.75 -15.77
C ASN A 415 -30.28 1.29 -17.25
N ALA A 416 -30.66 2.14 -18.22
CA ALA A 416 -30.72 1.78 -19.62
C ALA A 416 -29.41 2.08 -20.38
N SER A 417 -29.02 1.20 -21.31
CA SER A 417 -27.90 1.45 -22.22
C SER A 417 -28.20 2.60 -23.19
N ALA A 418 -27.27 3.55 -23.33
CA ALA A 418 -27.38 4.63 -24.30
C ALA A 418 -27.27 4.13 -25.76
N PRO A 419 -27.92 4.77 -26.74
CA PRO A 419 -28.83 5.92 -26.62
C PRO A 419 -30.25 5.53 -26.19
N VAL A 420 -30.91 6.40 -25.42
CA VAL A 420 -32.31 6.21 -24.99
C VAL A 420 -33.27 6.72 -26.08
N PRO A 421 -34.36 6.00 -26.42
CA PRO A 421 -35.33 6.46 -27.42
C PRO A 421 -35.96 7.82 -27.06
N VAL A 422 -35.98 8.74 -28.02
CA VAL A 422 -36.48 10.12 -27.84
C VAL A 422 -37.93 10.15 -27.36
N GLU A 423 -38.79 9.24 -27.84
CA GLU A 423 -40.19 9.11 -27.41
C GLU A 423 -40.33 8.85 -25.90
N ARG A 424 -39.43 8.05 -25.32
CA ARG A 424 -39.42 7.72 -23.88
C ARG A 424 -38.99 8.91 -23.03
N LEU A 425 -38.05 9.72 -23.54
CA LEU A 425 -37.66 10.98 -22.92
C LEU A 425 -38.79 12.02 -22.98
N ALA A 426 -39.44 12.15 -24.14
CA ALA A 426 -40.59 13.04 -24.32
C ALA A 426 -41.76 12.69 -23.38
N ALA A 427 -42.03 11.39 -23.17
CA ALA A 427 -43.04 10.92 -22.23
C ALA A 427 -42.73 11.32 -20.77
N LEU A 428 -41.47 11.23 -20.33
CA LEU A 428 -41.04 11.69 -18.99
C LEU A 428 -41.22 13.21 -18.84
N LEU A 429 -40.83 14.01 -19.86
CA LEU A 429 -41.08 15.45 -19.86
C LEU A 429 -42.57 15.80 -19.82
N ALA A 430 -43.45 14.95 -20.39
CA ALA A 430 -44.90 15.12 -20.30
C ALA A 430 -45.45 14.79 -18.91
N GLN A 431 -44.90 13.79 -18.22
CA GLN A 431 -45.26 13.44 -16.84
C GLN A 431 -44.80 14.49 -15.82
N MET A 432 -43.60 15.06 -15.98
CA MET A 432 -43.09 16.14 -15.10
C MET A 432 -44.03 17.35 -15.04
N ARG A 433 -44.74 17.66 -16.14
CA ARG A 433 -45.74 18.74 -16.21
C ARG A 433 -46.99 18.51 -15.34
N GLN A 434 -47.16 17.33 -14.75
CA GLN A 434 -48.32 16.96 -13.93
C GLN A 434 -48.09 17.12 -12.42
N LEU A 435 -46.88 17.50 -12.00
CA LEU A 435 -46.55 17.76 -10.59
C LEU A 435 -47.22 19.04 -10.10
N THR A 436 -47.79 19.00 -8.88
CA THR A 436 -48.56 20.10 -8.29
C THR A 436 -48.01 20.63 -6.97
N THR A 437 -46.99 19.99 -6.37
CA THR A 437 -46.38 20.45 -5.11
C THR A 437 -44.90 20.74 -5.25
N ALA A 438 -44.39 21.62 -4.39
CA ALA A 438 -42.97 21.90 -4.28
C ALA A 438 -42.17 20.64 -3.91
N ALA A 439 -42.67 19.79 -3.01
CA ALA A 439 -41.99 18.56 -2.60
C ALA A 439 -41.83 17.55 -3.77
N GLY A 440 -42.82 17.46 -4.65
CA GLY A 440 -42.74 16.66 -5.88
C GLY A 440 -41.72 17.23 -6.88
N VAL A 441 -41.68 18.56 -7.05
CA VAL A 441 -40.66 19.23 -7.87
C VAL A 441 -39.26 19.00 -7.31
N ASP A 442 -39.06 19.23 -6.02
CA ASP A 442 -37.76 19.03 -5.35
C ASP A 442 -37.28 17.59 -5.47
N ALA A 443 -38.16 16.60 -5.26
CA ALA A 443 -37.80 15.18 -5.37
C ALA A 443 -37.41 14.76 -6.80
N VAL A 444 -38.07 15.30 -7.84
CA VAL A 444 -37.69 15.05 -9.24
C VAL A 444 -36.42 15.82 -9.63
N VAL A 445 -36.20 17.01 -9.09
CA VAL A 445 -34.93 17.74 -9.23
C VAL A 445 -33.79 16.91 -8.65
N GLU A 446 -33.90 16.43 -7.40
CA GLU A 446 -32.88 15.59 -6.77
C GLU A 446 -32.61 14.30 -7.59
N ALA A 447 -33.65 13.65 -8.12
CA ALA A 447 -33.49 12.47 -8.97
C ALA A 447 -32.74 12.77 -10.28
N LEU A 448 -33.04 13.88 -10.94
CA LEU A 448 -32.34 14.33 -12.16
C LEU A 448 -30.88 14.70 -11.91
N HIS A 449 -30.52 15.09 -10.68
CA HIS A 449 -29.14 15.42 -10.30
C HIS A 449 -28.31 14.21 -9.87
N THR A 450 -28.89 12.99 -9.87
CA THR A 450 -28.10 11.78 -9.65
C THR A 450 -27.09 11.57 -10.78
N PRO A 451 -25.83 11.17 -10.50
CA PRO A 451 -24.78 11.07 -11.51
C PRO A 451 -25.11 10.03 -12.60
N ALA A 452 -25.95 9.04 -12.26
CA ALA A 452 -26.43 8.01 -13.19
C ALA A 452 -27.50 8.50 -14.19
N MET A 453 -27.74 9.82 -14.29
CA MET A 453 -28.58 10.47 -15.30
C MET A 453 -27.78 11.28 -16.33
N GLY A 454 -26.44 11.31 -16.24
CA GLY A 454 -25.59 12.14 -17.09
C GLY A 454 -25.60 11.78 -18.58
N HIS A 455 -25.92 10.52 -18.93
CA HIS A 455 -25.95 10.00 -20.31
C HIS A 455 -27.16 10.43 -21.14
N LEU A 456 -28.15 11.11 -20.53
CA LEU A 456 -29.38 11.52 -21.24
C LEU A 456 -29.20 12.75 -22.15
N GLY A 457 -28.02 13.38 -22.11
CA GLY A 457 -27.66 14.51 -22.96
C GLY A 457 -28.06 15.87 -22.39
N GLY A 458 -27.30 16.91 -22.76
CA GLY A 458 -27.49 18.27 -22.26
C GLY A 458 -28.84 18.88 -22.66
N ASP A 459 -29.37 18.51 -23.83
CA ASP A 459 -30.61 19.05 -24.38
C ASP A 459 -31.83 18.60 -23.55
N PHE A 460 -31.92 17.30 -23.21
CA PHE A 460 -32.97 16.77 -22.32
C PHE A 460 -32.94 17.41 -20.92
N HIS A 461 -31.73 17.58 -20.34
CA HIS A 461 -31.59 18.22 -19.03
C HIS A 461 -31.95 19.71 -19.06
N CYS A 462 -31.65 20.43 -20.16
CA CYS A 462 -32.13 21.80 -20.36
C CYS A 462 -33.66 21.86 -20.39
N ASP A 463 -34.32 20.98 -21.17
CA ASP A 463 -35.78 20.96 -21.29
C ASP A 463 -36.47 20.56 -19.97
N ALA A 464 -35.94 19.55 -19.27
CA ALA A 464 -36.46 19.10 -17.98
C ALA A 464 -36.37 20.21 -16.92
N ILE A 465 -35.21 20.87 -16.77
CA ILE A 465 -35.05 21.96 -15.80
C ILE A 465 -35.87 23.19 -16.22
N ALA A 466 -36.02 23.48 -17.52
CA ALA A 466 -36.90 24.57 -17.97
C ALA A 466 -38.38 24.32 -17.61
N ILE A 467 -38.88 23.09 -17.72
CA ILE A 467 -40.23 22.71 -17.28
C ILE A 467 -40.39 22.87 -15.77
N LEU A 468 -39.45 22.32 -14.98
CA LEU A 468 -39.50 22.37 -13.51
C LEU A 468 -39.36 23.81 -12.98
N LEU A 469 -38.54 24.64 -13.64
CA LEU A 469 -38.42 26.07 -13.34
C LEU A 469 -39.75 26.81 -13.57
N ALA A 470 -40.45 26.53 -14.67
CA ALA A 470 -41.75 27.15 -14.96
C ALA A 470 -42.83 26.74 -13.93
N LEU A 471 -42.88 25.46 -13.53
CA LEU A 471 -43.79 24.99 -12.47
C LEU A 471 -43.45 25.63 -11.11
N ALA A 472 -42.18 25.70 -10.75
CA ALA A 472 -41.73 26.30 -9.50
C ALA A 472 -42.02 27.82 -9.45
N GLN A 473 -41.95 28.52 -10.59
CA GLN A 473 -42.37 29.91 -10.73
C GLN A 473 -43.87 30.09 -10.54
N GLN A 474 -44.71 29.23 -11.13
CA GLN A 474 -46.18 29.25 -10.95
C GLN A 474 -46.57 29.03 -9.48
N LEU A 475 -45.92 28.10 -8.78
CA LEU A 475 -46.14 27.83 -7.35
C LEU A 475 -45.69 28.98 -6.42
N LEU A 476 -45.02 30.00 -6.97
CA LEU A 476 -44.54 31.20 -6.27
C LEU A 476 -45.46 32.43 -6.45
N GLU A 477 -46.52 32.34 -7.25
CA GLU A 477 -47.46 33.45 -7.52
C GLU A 477 -48.52 33.67 -6.42
N GLY A 478 -48.38 32.99 -5.26
CA GLY A 478 -49.22 33.17 -4.07
C GLY A 478 -48.57 34.03 -2.96
N ASP A 479 -49.38 34.51 -2.01
CA ASP A 479 -49.05 35.63 -1.09
C ASP A 479 -47.81 35.46 -0.16
N ASP A 480 -47.28 34.25 0.05
CA ASP A 480 -46.12 34.00 0.92
C ASP A 480 -44.90 33.42 0.15
N ALA A 481 -44.14 34.32 -0.48
CA ALA A 481 -42.85 34.01 -1.11
C ALA A 481 -41.72 33.92 -0.06
N THR A 482 -41.54 32.73 0.53
CA THR A 482 -40.46 32.48 1.50
C THR A 482 -39.07 32.47 0.85
N TYR A 483 -38.03 32.77 1.65
CA TYR A 483 -36.63 32.76 1.20
C TYR A 483 -36.23 31.45 0.51
N GLU A 484 -36.55 30.30 1.09
CA GLU A 484 -36.21 28.99 0.51
C GLU A 484 -36.89 28.75 -0.85
N ARG A 485 -38.13 29.22 -1.06
CA ARG A 485 -38.81 29.10 -2.37
C ARG A 485 -38.14 29.96 -3.44
N LEU A 486 -37.86 31.23 -3.12
CA LEU A 486 -37.15 32.16 -4.01
C LEU A 486 -35.75 31.63 -4.34
N ARG A 487 -35.05 31.08 -3.34
CA ARG A 487 -33.75 30.43 -3.47
C ARG A 487 -33.81 29.20 -4.39
N ALA A 488 -34.80 28.32 -4.23
CA ALA A 488 -34.97 27.13 -5.05
C ALA A 488 -35.17 27.48 -6.54
N VAL A 489 -36.03 28.46 -6.85
CA VAL A 489 -36.24 28.94 -8.23
C VAL A 489 -34.97 29.56 -8.83
N PHE A 490 -34.25 30.39 -8.07
CA PHE A 490 -33.00 30.97 -8.56
C PHE A 490 -31.91 29.91 -8.82
N LEU A 491 -31.84 28.86 -8.00
CA LEU A 491 -30.95 27.72 -8.23
C LEU A 491 -31.33 26.93 -9.49
N LEU A 492 -32.61 26.79 -9.82
CA LEU A 492 -33.05 26.17 -11.08
C LEU A 492 -32.69 27.04 -12.30
N GLU A 493 -32.87 28.36 -12.21
CA GLU A 493 -32.45 29.31 -13.26
C GLU A 493 -30.93 29.26 -13.50
N TRP A 494 -30.14 29.21 -12.42
CA TRP A 494 -28.68 29.06 -12.47
C TRP A 494 -28.22 27.74 -13.09
N LYS A 495 -28.88 26.62 -12.74
CA LYS A 495 -28.61 25.30 -13.36
C LYS A 495 -28.86 25.32 -14.87
N LEU A 496 -29.99 25.88 -15.30
CA LEU A 496 -30.36 26.00 -16.71
C LEU A 496 -29.36 26.87 -17.51
N HIS A 497 -28.87 27.96 -16.91
CA HIS A 497 -27.88 28.83 -17.52
C HIS A 497 -26.56 28.11 -17.84
N ILE A 498 -26.03 27.33 -16.88
CA ILE A 498 -24.78 26.56 -17.07
C ILE A 498 -24.95 25.45 -18.12
N LEU A 499 -26.09 24.73 -18.12
CA LEU A 499 -26.36 23.67 -19.09
C LEU A 499 -26.45 24.20 -20.53
N ARG A 500 -26.99 25.41 -20.72
CA ARG A 500 -27.00 26.09 -22.04
C ARG A 500 -25.60 26.47 -22.52
N ALA A 501 -24.72 26.89 -21.62
CA ALA A 501 -23.32 27.17 -21.95
C ALA A 501 -22.57 25.89 -22.37
N TYR A 502 -22.81 24.76 -21.69
CA TYR A 502 -22.30 23.44 -22.09
C TYR A 502 -22.73 23.05 -23.51
N VAL A 503 -24.02 23.21 -23.83
CA VAL A 503 -24.56 22.91 -25.17
C VAL A 503 -23.87 23.77 -26.24
N ARG A 504 -23.71 25.08 -26.01
CA ARG A 504 -23.03 25.98 -26.96
C ARG A 504 -21.55 25.59 -27.19
N LEU A 505 -20.82 25.23 -26.13
CA LEU A 505 -19.41 24.80 -26.25
C LEU A 505 -19.29 23.47 -27.00
N ARG A 506 -20.21 22.51 -26.75
CA ARG A 506 -20.30 21.25 -27.49
C ARG A 506 -20.48 21.49 -28.99
N ASP A 507 -21.39 22.39 -29.36
CA ASP A 507 -21.76 22.63 -30.74
C ASP A 507 -20.62 23.33 -31.52
N GLU A 508 -19.91 24.29 -30.90
CA GLU A 508 -18.69 24.90 -31.45
C GLU A 508 -17.53 23.88 -31.59
N ALA A 509 -17.43 22.93 -30.66
CA ALA A 509 -16.44 21.83 -30.71
C ALA A 509 -16.73 20.76 -31.79
N ALA A 510 -17.92 20.78 -32.40
CA ALA A 510 -18.29 19.86 -33.48
C ALA A 510 -17.83 20.32 -34.88
N GLY A 511 -17.31 21.55 -35.00
CA GLY A 511 -16.73 22.06 -36.24
C GLY A 511 -15.50 21.26 -36.71
N ALA A 512 -15.35 21.09 -38.02
CA ALA A 512 -14.17 20.42 -38.59
C ALA A 512 -12.89 21.24 -38.31
N PRO A 513 -11.76 20.60 -37.96
CA PRO A 513 -10.50 21.29 -37.75
C PRO A 513 -9.97 21.88 -39.06
N SER A 514 -9.48 23.12 -39.02
CA SER A 514 -8.81 23.75 -40.16
C SER A 514 -7.51 23.00 -40.48
N LEU A 515 -7.46 22.38 -41.66
CA LEU A 515 -6.23 21.77 -42.18
C LEU A 515 -5.17 22.85 -42.45
N PRO A 516 -3.87 22.58 -42.20
CA PRO A 516 -2.79 23.48 -42.59
C PRO A 516 -2.80 23.73 -44.11
N GLY A 517 -2.45 24.95 -44.52
CA GLY A 517 -2.27 25.28 -45.93
C GLY A 517 -1.14 24.43 -46.55
N LEU A 518 -1.37 23.89 -47.75
CA LEU A 518 -0.46 22.93 -48.39
C LEU A 518 0.89 23.53 -48.87
N PHE A 519 1.14 24.82 -48.62
CA PHE A 519 2.15 25.63 -49.31
C PHE A 519 3.00 26.55 -48.42
N ASP A 520 2.79 26.56 -47.09
CA ASP A 520 3.61 27.37 -46.18
C ASP A 520 4.78 26.55 -45.62
N GLU A 521 6.00 26.84 -46.06
CA GLU A 521 7.22 26.34 -45.41
C GLU A 521 7.45 27.08 -44.09
N ASP A 522 7.00 26.48 -42.98
CA ASP A 522 7.26 26.98 -41.63
C ASP A 522 8.63 26.46 -41.11
N PRO A 523 9.66 27.32 -40.96
CA PRO A 523 10.99 26.90 -40.49
C PRO A 523 10.99 26.52 -39.00
N VAL A 524 10.07 27.06 -38.20
CA VAL A 524 9.90 26.69 -36.78
C VAL A 524 9.30 25.29 -36.70
N ARG A 525 8.31 24.99 -37.54
CA ARG A 525 7.77 23.63 -37.67
C ARG A 525 8.87 22.62 -38.00
N ALA A 526 9.69 22.90 -39.02
CA ALA A 526 10.79 22.03 -39.43
C ALA A 526 11.83 21.82 -38.29
N LYS A 527 12.14 22.86 -37.51
CA LYS A 527 13.00 22.76 -36.32
C LYS A 527 12.37 21.84 -35.25
N LEU A 528 11.09 22.02 -34.95
CA LEU A 528 10.39 21.27 -33.91
C LEU A 528 10.12 19.81 -34.29
N ASP A 529 9.90 19.48 -35.57
CA ASP A 529 9.84 18.09 -36.03
C ASP A 529 11.19 17.37 -35.81
N ARG A 530 12.33 18.07 -36.01
CA ARG A 530 13.65 17.52 -35.65
C ARG A 530 13.79 17.30 -34.13
N TRP A 531 13.33 18.24 -33.32
CA TRP A 531 13.33 18.09 -31.85
C TRP A 531 12.47 16.90 -31.41
N HIS A 532 11.28 16.75 -31.98
CA HIS A 532 10.37 15.63 -31.70
C HIS A 532 11.00 14.28 -32.02
N ALA A 533 11.59 14.14 -33.21
CA ALA A 533 12.28 12.91 -33.61
C ALA A 533 13.48 12.58 -32.70
N CYS A 534 14.20 13.58 -32.17
CA CYS A 534 15.23 13.34 -31.16
C CYS A 534 14.66 12.82 -29.84
N LEU A 535 13.57 13.43 -29.33
CA LEU A 535 12.95 13.05 -28.06
C LEU A 535 12.31 11.66 -28.11
N GLU A 536 11.65 11.30 -29.22
CA GLU A 536 11.12 9.95 -29.43
C GLU A 536 12.24 8.90 -29.46
N ARG A 537 13.34 9.17 -30.20
CA ARG A 537 14.51 8.29 -30.24
C ARG A 537 15.26 8.22 -28.90
N ALA A 538 15.16 9.25 -28.05
CA ALA A 538 15.73 9.32 -26.71
C ALA A 538 14.98 8.47 -25.67
N ARG A 539 13.72 8.06 -25.94
CA ARG A 539 12.90 7.36 -24.95
C ARG A 539 13.43 5.93 -24.70
N PRO A 540 13.60 5.50 -23.43
CA PRO A 540 14.13 4.15 -23.11
C PRO A 540 13.06 3.04 -23.24
N SER A 541 11.79 3.40 -23.29
CA SER A 541 10.66 2.50 -23.52
C SER A 541 9.79 3.05 -24.66
N PRO A 542 8.97 2.23 -25.34
CA PRO A 542 7.87 2.78 -26.14
C PRO A 542 7.00 3.69 -25.25
N PRO A 543 6.33 4.71 -25.83
CA PRO A 543 5.34 5.46 -25.09
C PRO A 543 4.28 4.48 -24.56
N SER A 544 3.84 4.68 -23.32
CA SER A 544 2.61 4.05 -22.84
C SER A 544 1.50 4.31 -23.87
N PRO A 545 0.61 3.34 -24.17
CA PRO A 545 -0.54 3.63 -25.00
C PRO A 545 -1.24 4.85 -24.41
N PRO A 546 -1.68 5.82 -25.23
CA PRO A 546 -2.35 7.01 -24.72
C PRO A 546 -3.49 6.53 -23.82
N SER A 547 -3.52 7.02 -22.58
CA SER A 547 -4.60 6.70 -21.64
C SER A 547 -5.91 6.89 -22.40
N PRO A 548 -6.85 5.92 -22.37
CA PRO A 548 -8.09 6.04 -23.12
C PRO A 548 -8.68 7.40 -22.83
N ALA A 549 -8.96 8.16 -23.90
CA ALA A 549 -9.39 9.55 -23.79
C ALA A 549 -10.52 9.60 -22.76
N ALA A 550 -10.32 10.41 -21.72
CA ALA A 550 -11.25 10.44 -20.59
C ALA A 550 -12.67 10.63 -21.13
N ALA A 551 -13.61 9.83 -20.65
CA ALA A 551 -14.98 9.85 -21.16
C ALA A 551 -15.47 11.30 -21.20
N PRO A 552 -16.08 11.75 -22.32
CA PRO A 552 -16.45 13.14 -22.48
C PRO A 552 -17.38 13.54 -21.32
N LEU A 553 -17.02 14.62 -20.65
CA LEU A 553 -17.66 15.07 -19.42
C LEU A 553 -19.17 15.22 -19.64
N THR A 554 -20.00 14.59 -18.81
CA THR A 554 -21.45 14.74 -18.93
C THR A 554 -21.91 16.14 -18.53
N CYS A 555 -23.08 16.56 -19.00
CA CYS A 555 -23.64 17.88 -18.68
C CYS A 555 -23.88 18.10 -17.17
N LEU A 556 -24.18 17.03 -16.41
CA LEU A 556 -24.33 17.10 -14.95
C LEU A 556 -22.98 17.23 -14.23
N GLU A 557 -21.95 16.56 -14.72
CA GLU A 557 -20.58 16.72 -14.24
C GLU A 557 -20.03 18.13 -14.56
N PHE A 558 -20.39 18.70 -15.72
CA PHE A 558 -20.07 20.09 -16.05
C PHE A 558 -20.75 21.06 -15.07
N LEU A 559 -22.04 20.87 -14.81
CA LEU A 559 -22.80 21.65 -13.83
C LEU A 559 -22.19 21.56 -12.41
N ALA A 560 -21.76 20.36 -11.99
CA ALA A 560 -21.13 20.13 -10.69
C ALA A 560 -19.78 20.87 -10.51
N CYS A 561 -19.11 21.28 -11.59
CA CYS A 561 -17.86 22.05 -11.54
C CYS A 561 -18.06 23.49 -11.03
N PHE A 562 -19.28 24.05 -11.09
CA PHE A 562 -19.57 25.41 -10.62
C PHE A 562 -20.04 25.41 -9.17
N ALA A 563 -19.68 26.45 -8.42
CA ALA A 563 -20.17 26.60 -7.04
C ALA A 563 -21.61 27.15 -7.05
N PRO A 564 -22.56 26.54 -6.32
CA PRO A 564 -23.92 27.05 -6.25
C PRO A 564 -23.95 28.39 -5.50
N PRO A 565 -24.71 29.39 -5.99
CA PRO A 565 -24.68 30.75 -5.45
C PRO A 565 -25.28 30.88 -4.04
N VAL A 566 -26.05 29.89 -3.56
CA VAL A 566 -26.64 29.89 -2.21
C VAL A 566 -26.69 28.49 -1.60
N LYS A 567 -26.01 28.29 -0.46
CA LYS A 567 -26.06 27.04 0.33
C LYS A 567 -27.40 26.89 1.05
N ALA A 568 -27.75 25.66 1.44
CA ALA A 568 -29.02 25.33 2.10
C ALA A 568 -29.04 25.58 3.62
N SER A 569 -27.91 25.95 4.23
CA SER A 569 -27.80 26.28 5.64
C SER A 569 -26.49 27.01 5.96
N GLY A 570 -26.46 27.74 7.08
CA GLY A 570 -25.25 28.37 7.64
C GLY A 570 -24.94 29.79 7.18
N VAL A 571 -25.94 30.56 6.74
CA VAL A 571 -25.81 31.99 6.42
C VAL A 571 -26.18 32.84 7.65
N ALA A 572 -25.51 33.98 7.85
CA ALA A 572 -25.85 34.91 8.94
C ALA A 572 -27.20 35.62 8.65
N PRO A 573 -28.03 35.94 9.66
CA PRO A 573 -29.40 36.44 9.44
C PRO A 573 -29.46 37.75 8.66
N ASP A 574 -28.47 38.65 8.84
CA ASP A 574 -28.39 39.89 8.07
C ASP A 574 -28.07 39.62 6.59
N THR A 575 -27.18 38.66 6.32
CA THR A 575 -26.84 38.23 4.96
C THR A 575 -28.00 37.49 4.30
N GLU A 576 -28.73 36.65 5.04
CA GLU A 576 -29.95 35.99 4.57
C GLU A 576 -31.03 37.01 4.17
N ARG A 577 -31.22 38.05 4.99
CA ARG A 577 -32.11 39.18 4.67
C ARG A 577 -31.67 39.94 3.41
N SER A 578 -30.37 40.17 3.23
CA SER A 578 -29.83 40.81 2.02
C SER A 578 -30.03 39.93 0.77
N LEU A 579 -29.80 38.62 0.87
CA LEU A 579 -30.09 37.68 -0.22
C LEU A 579 -31.58 37.61 -0.55
N PHE A 580 -32.45 37.59 0.47
CA PHE A 580 -33.90 37.62 0.29
C PHE A 580 -34.34 38.85 -0.52
N LEU A 581 -33.79 40.03 -0.21
CA LEU A 581 -34.09 41.26 -0.96
C LEU A 581 -33.59 41.18 -2.42
N LEU A 582 -32.37 40.68 -2.67
CA LEU A 582 -31.86 40.49 -4.04
C LEU A 582 -32.74 39.53 -4.84
N LEU A 583 -33.10 38.38 -4.26
CA LEU A 583 -33.96 37.38 -4.89
C LEU A 583 -35.39 37.90 -5.11
N GLN A 584 -35.94 38.70 -4.17
CA GLN A 584 -37.25 39.33 -4.34
C GLN A 584 -37.25 40.36 -5.47
N ARG A 585 -36.20 41.19 -5.59
CA ARG A 585 -36.02 42.12 -6.72
C ARG A 585 -35.89 41.38 -8.06
N LYS A 586 -35.15 40.25 -8.08
CA LYS A 586 -35.06 39.38 -9.27
C LYS A 586 -36.42 38.75 -9.63
N ALA A 587 -37.20 38.28 -8.65
CA ALA A 587 -38.54 37.74 -8.88
C ALA A 587 -39.52 38.81 -9.43
N ARG A 588 -39.42 40.05 -8.95
CA ARG A 588 -40.13 41.23 -9.49
C ARG A 588 -39.58 41.75 -10.82
N ARG A 589 -38.54 41.11 -11.38
CA ARG A 589 -37.87 41.47 -12.64
C ARG A 589 -37.19 42.85 -12.63
N GLU A 590 -36.82 43.36 -11.44
CA GLU A 590 -36.09 44.61 -11.25
C GLU A 590 -34.57 44.47 -11.48
N LEU A 591 -34.05 43.24 -11.50
CA LEU A 591 -32.64 42.90 -11.72
C LEU A 591 -32.51 41.84 -12.80
N SER A 592 -31.44 41.91 -13.61
CA SER A 592 -31.06 40.85 -14.54
C SER A 592 -30.46 39.65 -13.79
N PHE A 593 -30.44 38.47 -14.41
CA PHE A 593 -29.84 37.28 -13.81
C PHE A 593 -28.33 37.47 -13.53
N ALA A 594 -27.58 38.02 -14.48
CA ALA A 594 -26.14 38.28 -14.32
C ALA A 594 -25.86 39.28 -13.18
N ALA A 595 -26.53 40.44 -13.16
CA ALA A 595 -26.35 41.44 -12.11
C ALA A 595 -26.71 40.87 -10.72
N CYS A 596 -27.81 40.13 -10.61
CA CYS A 596 -28.19 39.46 -9.36
C CYS A 596 -27.14 38.43 -8.93
N LEU A 597 -26.59 37.63 -9.86
CA LEU A 597 -25.57 36.62 -9.57
C LEU A 597 -24.26 37.25 -9.09
N ASP A 598 -23.84 38.36 -9.69
CA ASP A 598 -22.62 39.07 -9.33
C ASP A 598 -22.76 39.82 -7.99
N ASP A 599 -23.90 40.48 -7.74
CA ASP A 599 -24.25 41.07 -6.43
C ASP A 599 -24.23 39.99 -5.33
N MET A 600 -24.79 38.81 -5.60
CA MET A 600 -24.80 37.68 -4.65
C MET A 600 -23.41 37.09 -4.42
N ARG A 601 -22.56 36.99 -5.45
CA ARG A 601 -21.17 36.53 -5.33
C ARG A 601 -20.33 37.53 -4.52
N ALA A 602 -20.50 38.83 -4.76
CA ALA A 602 -19.83 39.89 -4.02
C ALA A 602 -20.25 39.90 -2.53
N LEU A 603 -21.56 39.74 -2.24
CA LEU A 603 -22.11 39.67 -0.89
C LEU A 603 -21.60 38.45 -0.09
N LEU A 604 -21.36 37.31 -0.76
CA LEU A 604 -21.03 36.04 -0.11
C LEU A 604 -19.56 35.61 -0.23
N GLY A 605 -18.74 36.32 -1.00
CA GLY A 605 -17.34 35.94 -1.27
C GLY A 605 -17.18 34.57 -1.94
N LEU A 606 -18.18 34.14 -2.74
CA LEU A 606 -18.19 32.80 -3.33
C LEU A 606 -17.33 32.71 -4.60
N PRO A 607 -16.49 31.67 -4.75
CA PRO A 607 -15.76 31.42 -5.99
C PRO A 607 -16.72 30.97 -7.10
N VAL A 608 -16.34 31.20 -8.37
CA VAL A 608 -17.13 30.75 -9.54
C VAL A 608 -17.17 29.22 -9.65
N LEU A 609 -16.04 28.55 -9.38
CA LEU A 609 -15.88 27.10 -9.47
C LEU A 609 -15.85 26.41 -8.10
N SER A 610 -16.38 25.19 -8.04
CA SER A 610 -16.48 24.35 -6.85
C SER A 610 -15.16 23.63 -6.55
N THR A 611 -14.53 23.97 -5.42
CA THR A 611 -13.20 23.48 -5.00
C THR A 611 -13.11 21.97 -4.75
N ALA A 612 -14.25 21.28 -4.65
CA ALA A 612 -14.33 19.83 -4.50
C ALA A 612 -14.43 19.11 -5.86
N ALA A 613 -15.33 19.57 -6.74
CA ALA A 613 -15.51 18.99 -8.07
C ALA A 613 -14.31 19.29 -9.00
N GLU A 614 -13.68 20.45 -8.82
CA GLU A 614 -12.47 20.90 -9.54
C GLU A 614 -11.26 19.96 -9.40
N ARG A 615 -11.25 18.97 -8.48
CA ARG A 615 -10.15 17.97 -8.45
C ARG A 615 -10.47 16.66 -9.16
N ALA A 616 -11.74 16.31 -9.34
CA ALA A 616 -12.14 15.04 -9.98
C ALA A 616 -12.51 15.22 -11.45
N LEU A 617 -13.26 16.28 -11.79
CA LEU A 617 -13.91 16.46 -13.09
C LEU A 617 -13.16 17.43 -14.02
N ARG A 618 -12.18 18.14 -13.47
CA ARG A 618 -11.40 19.18 -14.13
C ARG A 618 -10.77 18.79 -15.47
N PRO A 619 -10.26 17.57 -15.71
CA PRO A 619 -9.75 17.20 -17.03
C PRO A 619 -10.81 17.27 -18.14
N GLY A 620 -12.02 16.78 -17.88
CA GLY A 620 -13.12 16.84 -18.83
C GLY A 620 -13.75 18.24 -18.93
N PHE A 621 -13.79 19.00 -17.83
CA PHE A 621 -14.24 20.39 -17.83
C PHE A 621 -13.35 21.28 -18.71
N VAL A 622 -12.03 21.17 -18.53
CA VAL A 622 -11.03 21.90 -19.31
C VAL A 622 -11.10 21.52 -20.80
N GLU A 623 -11.30 20.23 -21.12
CA GLU A 623 -11.55 19.81 -22.51
C GLU A 623 -12.81 20.47 -23.10
N VAL A 624 -13.96 20.45 -22.40
CA VAL A 624 -15.21 21.07 -22.89
C VAL A 624 -15.06 22.59 -23.10
N CYS A 625 -14.36 23.30 -22.22
CA CYS A 625 -14.17 24.74 -22.34
C CYS A 625 -13.27 25.17 -23.51
N PHE A 626 -12.17 24.47 -23.76
CA PHE A 626 -11.12 24.95 -24.67
C PHE A 626 -10.99 24.18 -25.98
N ARG A 627 -11.58 22.98 -26.11
CA ARG A 627 -11.60 22.19 -27.36
C ARG A 627 -12.05 22.97 -28.61
N PRO A 628 -13.03 23.91 -28.59
CA PRO A 628 -13.36 24.67 -29.79
C PRO A 628 -12.20 25.54 -30.34
N LEU A 629 -11.19 25.86 -29.54
CA LEU A 629 -9.99 26.59 -30.01
C LEU A 629 -9.13 25.75 -30.97
N ALA A 630 -9.32 24.42 -31.01
CA ALA A 630 -8.67 23.50 -31.95
C ALA A 630 -9.47 23.28 -33.25
N THR A 631 -10.69 23.82 -33.39
CA THR A 631 -11.53 23.61 -34.58
C THR A 631 -11.32 24.72 -35.61
N THR A 632 -11.76 25.95 -35.32
CA THR A 632 -11.71 27.06 -36.27
C THR A 632 -11.35 28.40 -35.62
N VAL A 633 -10.76 29.28 -36.42
CA VAL A 633 -10.42 30.66 -36.06
C VAL A 633 -11.66 31.49 -35.67
N PHE A 634 -12.85 31.08 -36.12
CA PHE A 634 -14.13 31.73 -35.84
C PHE A 634 -14.75 31.33 -34.51
N ALA A 635 -14.33 30.22 -33.89
CA ALA A 635 -14.80 29.82 -32.56
C ALA A 635 -14.27 30.75 -31.45
N VAL A 636 -13.09 31.35 -31.64
CA VAL A 636 -12.38 32.14 -30.61
C VAL A 636 -13.25 33.24 -29.96
N PRO A 637 -13.98 34.11 -30.70
CA PRO A 637 -14.84 35.12 -30.09
C PRO A 637 -16.05 34.52 -29.35
N ASN A 638 -16.62 33.43 -29.86
CA ASN A 638 -17.79 32.78 -29.27
C ASN A 638 -17.41 32.08 -27.95
N VAL A 639 -16.25 31.43 -27.89
CA VAL A 639 -15.67 30.84 -26.68
C VAL A 639 -15.39 31.93 -25.63
N LEU A 640 -14.79 33.06 -26.03
CA LEU A 640 -14.55 34.18 -25.13
C LEU A 640 -15.87 34.73 -24.55
N ALA A 641 -16.91 34.89 -25.38
CA ALA A 641 -18.23 35.32 -24.91
C ALA A 641 -18.84 34.34 -23.89
N VAL A 642 -18.80 33.02 -24.15
CA VAL A 642 -19.30 32.01 -23.19
C VAL A 642 -18.47 32.00 -21.89
N HIS A 643 -17.15 32.15 -21.99
CA HIS A 643 -16.29 32.23 -20.80
C HIS A 643 -16.56 33.47 -19.95
N THR A 644 -16.89 34.62 -20.56
CA THR A 644 -17.33 35.82 -19.85
C THR A 644 -18.70 35.63 -19.21
N GLU A 645 -19.66 35.03 -19.93
CA GLU A 645 -21.01 34.74 -19.42
C GLU A 645 -21.00 33.79 -18.21
N LEU A 646 -20.13 32.78 -18.23
CA LEU A 646 -19.90 31.87 -17.08
C LEU A 646 -19.11 32.53 -15.93
N GLY A 647 -18.54 33.72 -16.13
CA GLY A 647 -17.67 34.41 -15.17
C GLY A 647 -16.26 33.83 -15.06
N LEU A 648 -15.81 32.98 -16.00
CA LEU A 648 -14.49 32.36 -15.97
C LEU A 648 -13.35 33.36 -16.22
N SER A 649 -13.62 34.47 -16.91
CA SER A 649 -12.65 35.54 -17.19
C SER A 649 -12.49 36.57 -16.05
N THR A 650 -13.19 36.39 -14.92
CA THR A 650 -13.12 37.33 -13.77
C THR A 650 -11.78 37.27 -13.03
N ASP A 651 -11.15 36.10 -13.00
CA ASP A 651 -9.78 35.90 -12.51
C ASP A 651 -8.88 35.54 -13.71
N PRO A 652 -8.11 36.50 -14.26
CA PRO A 652 -7.31 36.27 -15.47
C PRO A 652 -6.18 35.27 -15.23
N ARG A 653 -5.66 35.15 -14.00
CA ARG A 653 -4.58 34.22 -13.65
C ARG A 653 -5.11 32.78 -13.63
N ARG A 654 -6.29 32.57 -13.06
CA ARG A 654 -6.98 31.27 -13.06
C ARG A 654 -7.49 30.89 -14.45
N HIS A 655 -8.00 31.85 -15.23
CA HIS A 655 -8.42 31.64 -16.62
C HIS A 655 -7.27 31.14 -17.49
N ALA A 656 -6.11 31.80 -17.42
CA ALA A 656 -4.89 31.36 -18.09
C ALA A 656 -4.45 29.96 -17.63
N GLY A 657 -4.53 29.67 -16.32
CA GLY A 657 -4.23 28.35 -15.77
C GLY A 657 -5.08 27.22 -16.35
N LEU A 658 -6.37 27.44 -16.58
CA LEU A 658 -7.27 26.46 -17.21
C LEU A 658 -6.93 26.25 -18.69
N PHE A 659 -6.62 27.33 -19.43
CA PHE A 659 -6.15 27.24 -20.82
C PHE A 659 -4.83 26.47 -20.95
N LEU A 660 -3.85 26.74 -20.07
CA LEU A 660 -2.55 26.08 -20.08
C LEU A 660 -2.69 24.58 -19.80
N GLU A 661 -3.61 24.19 -18.92
CA GLU A 661 -3.91 22.79 -18.63
C GLU A 661 -4.53 22.06 -19.82
N TRP A 662 -5.34 22.73 -20.65
CA TRP A 662 -5.80 22.20 -21.93
C TRP A 662 -4.64 22.08 -22.92
N PHE A 663 -3.90 23.17 -23.13
CA PHE A 663 -2.85 23.26 -24.14
C PHE A 663 -1.74 22.21 -23.93
N PHE A 664 -1.27 22.01 -22.70
CA PHE A 664 -0.30 20.96 -22.35
C PHE A 664 -0.90 19.54 -22.28
N ARG A 665 -2.20 19.34 -22.55
CA ARG A 665 -2.78 18.01 -22.80
C ARG A 665 -2.89 17.66 -24.29
N LEU A 666 -2.78 18.64 -25.18
CA LEU A 666 -2.89 18.41 -26.61
C LEU A 666 -1.76 17.47 -27.10
N PRO A 667 -2.05 16.50 -27.99
CA PRO A 667 -1.00 15.68 -28.60
C PRO A 667 0.02 16.55 -29.33
N THR A 668 1.31 16.20 -29.23
CA THR A 668 2.41 16.93 -29.89
C THR A 668 2.15 17.15 -31.38
N ALA A 669 1.60 16.15 -32.07
CA ALA A 669 1.23 16.25 -33.49
C ALA A 669 0.22 17.39 -33.79
N HIS A 670 -0.71 17.65 -32.88
CA HIS A 670 -1.67 18.75 -33.01
C HIS A 670 -1.02 20.10 -32.67
N VAL A 671 -0.24 20.18 -31.60
CA VAL A 671 0.47 21.44 -31.23
C VAL A 671 1.48 21.86 -32.30
N LEU A 672 2.12 20.91 -32.97
CA LEU A 672 2.95 21.17 -34.14
C LEU A 672 2.15 21.74 -35.33
N THR A 673 0.83 21.54 -35.44
CA THR A 673 0.00 22.24 -36.45
C THR A 673 -0.39 23.66 -36.05
N MET A 674 -0.16 24.04 -34.79
CA MET A 674 -0.45 25.36 -34.23
C MET A 674 0.78 26.28 -34.25
N THR A 675 1.78 26.03 -35.11
CA THR A 675 3.00 26.85 -35.22
C THR A 675 2.85 28.18 -35.97
N PRO A 676 1.94 28.38 -36.96
CA PRO A 676 1.84 29.65 -37.69
C PRO A 676 1.38 30.81 -36.79
N THR A 677 2.13 31.92 -36.81
CA THR A 677 1.91 33.10 -35.95
C THR A 677 1.14 34.26 -36.61
N HIS A 678 0.63 34.06 -37.83
CA HIS A 678 -0.13 35.05 -38.60
C HIS A 678 -1.52 35.37 -38.00
N SER A 679 -2.16 36.46 -38.45
CA SER A 679 -3.46 36.94 -37.94
C SER A 679 -4.63 35.96 -38.03
N SER A 680 -4.57 34.98 -38.95
CA SER A 680 -5.52 33.87 -39.08
C SER A 680 -5.20 32.66 -38.18
N SER A 681 -4.29 32.77 -37.21
CA SER A 681 -4.00 31.68 -36.26
C SER A 681 -4.90 31.77 -35.03
N ALA A 682 -5.61 30.68 -34.71
CA ALA A 682 -6.53 30.62 -33.56
C ALA A 682 -5.79 30.87 -32.23
N LEU A 683 -4.59 30.30 -32.07
CA LEU A 683 -3.74 30.50 -30.89
C LEU A 683 -3.25 31.96 -30.80
N GLN A 684 -2.83 32.56 -31.92
CA GLN A 684 -2.41 33.97 -31.96
C GLN A 684 -3.56 34.89 -31.51
N ARG A 685 -4.77 34.70 -32.06
CA ARG A 685 -5.97 35.50 -31.71
C ARG A 685 -6.42 35.29 -30.26
N TRP A 686 -6.28 34.07 -29.73
CA TRP A 686 -6.60 33.76 -28.33
C TRP A 686 -5.67 34.50 -27.35
N LEU A 687 -4.38 34.63 -27.68
CA LEU A 687 -3.38 35.28 -26.83
C LEU A 687 -3.39 36.82 -26.93
N THR A 688 -3.92 37.39 -28.04
CA THR A 688 -3.94 38.85 -28.27
C THR A 688 -4.48 39.68 -27.09
N PRO A 689 -5.62 39.34 -26.44
CA PRO A 689 -6.14 40.14 -25.33
C PRO A 689 -5.20 40.22 -24.13
N TRP A 690 -4.39 39.18 -23.89
CA TRP A 690 -3.42 39.15 -22.79
C TRP A 690 -2.15 39.94 -23.10
N VAL A 691 -1.77 40.05 -24.38
CA VAL A 691 -0.63 40.85 -24.86
C VAL A 691 -0.94 42.35 -24.85
N VAL A 692 -2.16 42.72 -25.25
CA VAL A 692 -2.64 44.12 -25.27
C VAL A 692 -2.93 44.66 -23.86
N ALA A 693 -3.17 43.78 -22.88
CA ALA A 693 -3.34 44.15 -21.48
C ALA A 693 -2.03 44.42 -20.70
N GLY A 694 -0.86 44.30 -21.35
CA GLY A 694 0.44 44.63 -20.74
C GLY A 694 0.73 46.14 -20.75
N SER A 695 1.49 46.61 -19.77
CA SER A 695 1.94 48.01 -19.71
C SER A 695 3.33 48.15 -20.32
N TYR A 696 3.54 49.13 -21.19
CA TYR A 696 4.82 49.36 -21.87
C TYR A 696 5.45 50.65 -21.34
N PRO A 697 6.70 50.60 -20.84
CA PRO A 697 7.36 51.77 -20.27
C PRO A 697 7.75 52.78 -21.35
N HIS A 698 7.85 54.05 -20.94
CA HIS A 698 8.45 55.09 -21.76
C HIS A 698 9.97 54.89 -21.89
N VAL A 699 10.55 55.46 -22.95
CA VAL A 699 12.01 55.54 -23.11
C VAL A 699 12.63 56.24 -21.90
N LEU A 700 13.73 55.68 -21.36
CA LEU A 700 14.46 56.26 -20.23
C LEU A 700 15.41 57.36 -20.72
N ASP A 701 15.70 58.34 -19.85
CA ASP A 701 16.65 59.43 -20.15
C ASP A 701 18.13 58.96 -20.20
N ASP A 702 18.44 57.77 -19.66
CA ASP A 702 19.79 57.19 -19.64
C ASP A 702 20.08 56.40 -20.94
N ASP A 703 21.02 56.92 -21.75
CA ASP A 703 21.52 56.27 -22.97
C ASP A 703 22.07 54.85 -22.68
N GLY A 704 21.27 53.82 -22.98
CA GLY A 704 21.66 52.41 -22.90
C GLY A 704 21.01 51.58 -21.78
N ALA A 705 20.02 52.11 -21.07
CA ALA A 705 19.17 51.36 -20.16
C ALA A 705 17.75 51.15 -20.72
N PHE A 706 17.16 49.97 -20.50
CA PHE A 706 15.77 49.69 -20.85
C PHE A 706 15.04 48.93 -19.73
N THR A 707 13.72 49.06 -19.66
CA THR A 707 12.88 48.28 -18.75
C THR A 707 11.99 47.33 -19.55
N LEU A 708 11.80 46.11 -19.03
CA LEU A 708 10.95 45.13 -19.70
C LEU A 708 9.46 45.47 -19.49
N PRO A 709 8.59 45.34 -20.51
CA PRO A 709 7.15 45.62 -20.36
C PRO A 709 6.51 44.87 -19.18
N GLU A 710 5.59 45.50 -18.46
CA GLU A 710 4.85 44.82 -17.39
C GLU A 710 3.87 43.81 -17.99
N MET A 711 3.98 42.56 -17.55
CA MET A 711 3.14 41.47 -18.04
C MET A 711 1.78 41.47 -17.34
N ALA A 712 0.69 41.33 -18.10
CA ALA A 712 -0.62 41.02 -17.52
C ALA A 712 -0.57 39.72 -16.68
N GLU A 713 -1.41 39.61 -15.64
CA GLU A 713 -1.44 38.44 -14.74
C GLU A 713 -1.62 37.09 -15.47
N ALA A 714 -2.36 37.08 -16.57
CA ALA A 714 -2.48 35.92 -17.46
C ALA A 714 -1.13 35.51 -18.07
N LEU A 715 -0.34 36.47 -18.56
CA LEU A 715 0.99 36.20 -19.13
C LEU A 715 2.02 35.82 -18.06
N LYS A 716 1.94 36.37 -16.84
CA LYS A 716 2.76 35.91 -15.70
C LYS A 716 2.51 34.42 -15.42
N ALA A 717 1.25 33.98 -15.43
CA ALA A 717 0.90 32.55 -15.30
C ALA A 717 1.43 31.69 -16.46
N VAL A 718 1.37 32.19 -17.70
CA VAL A 718 1.95 31.51 -18.87
C VAL A 718 3.46 31.34 -18.73
N PHE A 719 4.18 32.40 -18.32
CA PHE A 719 5.64 32.34 -18.15
C PHE A 719 6.06 31.31 -17.10
N GLU A 720 5.38 31.26 -15.96
CA GLU A 720 5.66 30.24 -14.94
C GLU A 720 5.32 28.82 -15.40
N ALA A 721 4.20 28.63 -16.12
CA ALA A 721 3.87 27.33 -16.69
C ALA A 721 4.89 26.88 -17.76
N CYS A 722 5.43 27.81 -18.54
CA CYS A 722 6.53 27.56 -19.48
C CYS A 722 7.82 27.12 -18.74
N ARG A 723 8.12 27.68 -17.56
CA ARG A 723 9.28 27.29 -16.74
C ARG A 723 9.12 25.91 -16.10
N LEU A 724 7.91 25.60 -15.64
CA LEU A 724 7.54 24.35 -14.96
C LEU A 724 7.38 23.15 -15.92
N SER A 725 6.93 23.40 -17.15
CA SER A 725 6.52 22.33 -18.07
C SER A 725 7.69 21.48 -18.59
N LEU A 726 7.42 20.17 -18.71
CA LEU A 726 8.33 19.16 -19.25
C LEU A 726 8.16 18.97 -20.77
N GLN A 727 7.18 19.65 -21.38
CA GLN A 727 6.81 19.51 -22.78
C GLN A 727 7.51 20.55 -23.65
N VAL A 728 8.81 20.33 -23.89
CA VAL A 728 9.72 21.26 -24.60
C VAL A 728 9.12 21.85 -25.89
N ILE A 729 8.42 21.03 -26.69
CA ILE A 729 7.80 21.47 -27.96
C ILE A 729 6.63 22.44 -27.71
N HIS A 730 5.71 22.09 -26.82
CA HIS A 730 4.57 22.93 -26.45
C HIS A 730 5.02 24.28 -25.88
N VAL A 731 6.02 24.27 -25.00
CA VAL A 731 6.58 25.51 -24.44
C VAL A 731 7.22 26.37 -25.53
N TYR A 732 7.94 25.77 -26.49
CA TYR A 732 8.54 26.51 -27.61
C TYR A 732 7.48 27.18 -28.49
N VAL A 733 6.41 26.47 -28.87
CA VAL A 733 5.32 27.04 -29.67
C VAL A 733 4.68 28.23 -28.95
N LEU A 734 4.35 28.08 -27.67
CA LEU A 734 3.74 29.15 -26.88
C LEU A 734 4.67 30.37 -26.71
N ALA A 735 5.95 30.14 -26.44
CA ALA A 735 6.96 31.20 -26.36
C ALA A 735 7.21 31.88 -27.72
N HIS A 736 7.14 31.14 -28.84
CA HIS A 736 7.28 31.72 -30.17
C HIS A 736 6.11 32.65 -30.53
N HIS A 737 4.88 32.21 -30.28
CA HIS A 737 3.69 33.06 -30.42
C HIS A 737 3.78 34.35 -29.60
N LEU A 738 4.21 34.26 -28.34
CA LEU A 738 4.27 35.40 -27.44
C LEU A 738 5.44 36.36 -27.74
N ASP A 739 6.59 35.87 -28.21
CA ASP A 739 7.66 36.71 -28.76
C ASP A 739 7.15 37.52 -29.96
N VAL A 740 6.56 36.86 -30.95
CA VAL A 740 6.04 37.54 -32.16
C VAL A 740 4.92 38.51 -31.82
N ALA A 741 3.97 38.12 -30.96
CA ALA A 741 2.84 38.96 -30.56
C ALA A 741 3.29 40.22 -29.78
N THR A 742 4.20 40.07 -28.82
CA THR A 742 4.68 41.21 -28.02
C THR A 742 5.51 42.18 -28.85
N ARG A 743 6.38 41.68 -29.75
CA ARG A 743 7.14 42.55 -30.67
C ARG A 743 6.22 43.28 -31.67
N ALA A 744 5.23 42.60 -32.24
CA ALA A 744 4.28 43.23 -33.15
C ALA A 744 3.41 44.30 -32.45
N HIS A 745 3.00 44.05 -31.21
CA HIS A 745 2.25 45.04 -30.43
C HIS A 745 3.12 46.24 -30.04
N ALA A 746 4.35 46.00 -29.57
CA ALA A 746 5.30 47.05 -29.23
C ALA A 746 5.63 47.95 -30.44
N ALA A 747 5.85 47.38 -31.63
CA ALA A 747 6.07 48.16 -32.85
C ALA A 747 4.84 49.03 -33.19
N SER A 748 3.63 48.49 -33.07
CA SER A 748 2.40 49.26 -33.26
C SER A 748 2.20 50.37 -32.21
N LEU A 749 2.78 50.24 -31.01
CA LEU A 749 2.78 51.28 -29.99
C LEU A 749 3.87 52.32 -30.24
N GLU A 750 5.06 51.92 -30.69
CA GLU A 750 6.15 52.81 -31.09
C GLU A 750 5.70 53.74 -32.23
N ASP A 751 5.07 53.18 -33.27
CA ASP A 751 4.45 53.92 -34.37
C ASP A 751 3.36 54.89 -33.88
N ALA A 752 2.45 54.41 -33.02
CA ALA A 752 1.31 55.20 -32.53
C ALA A 752 1.70 56.30 -31.53
N THR A 753 2.85 56.15 -30.85
CA THR A 753 3.36 57.11 -29.85
C THR A 753 4.54 57.94 -30.37
N LEU A 754 4.88 57.84 -31.66
CA LEU A 754 5.99 58.56 -32.29
C LEU A 754 7.34 58.32 -31.58
N GLY A 755 7.59 57.08 -31.15
CA GLY A 755 8.84 56.69 -30.47
C GLY A 755 8.89 56.92 -28.96
N GLN A 756 7.81 57.35 -28.30
CA GLN A 756 7.78 57.51 -26.82
C GLN A 756 7.80 56.17 -26.06
N ILE A 757 7.50 55.05 -26.75
CA ILE A 757 7.61 53.68 -26.26
C ILE A 757 8.59 52.95 -27.18
N SER A 758 9.63 52.32 -26.62
CA SER A 758 10.60 51.56 -27.41
C SER A 758 10.17 50.11 -27.61
N THR A 759 10.52 49.53 -28.76
CA THR A 759 10.50 48.07 -29.00
C THR A 759 11.62 47.30 -28.28
N THR A 760 12.61 47.97 -27.70
CA THR A 760 13.72 47.33 -26.95
C THR A 760 13.19 46.52 -25.77
N GLY A 761 13.67 45.29 -25.56
CA GLY A 761 13.16 44.37 -24.54
C GLY A 761 11.85 43.66 -24.89
N ALA A 762 11.12 44.08 -25.94
CA ALA A 762 9.86 43.42 -26.33
C ALA A 762 10.12 41.98 -26.79
N GLY A 763 9.41 41.01 -26.22
CA GLY A 763 9.61 39.59 -26.50
C GLY A 763 10.87 38.95 -25.91
N LEU A 764 11.80 39.72 -25.31
CA LEU A 764 13.10 39.22 -24.82
C LEU A 764 12.95 38.04 -23.86
N ARG A 765 11.97 38.12 -22.94
CA ARG A 765 11.62 37.03 -22.00
C ARG A 765 11.39 35.69 -22.68
N TRP A 766 10.64 35.71 -23.78
CA TRP A 766 10.25 34.51 -24.52
C TRP A 766 11.41 33.96 -25.36
N ARG A 767 12.29 34.85 -25.86
CA ARG A 767 13.56 34.46 -26.50
C ARG A 767 14.52 33.78 -25.50
N VAL A 768 14.67 34.31 -24.28
CA VAL A 768 15.47 33.64 -23.23
C VAL A 768 14.90 32.26 -22.89
N VAL A 769 13.57 32.13 -22.78
CA VAL A 769 12.89 30.82 -22.60
C VAL A 769 13.24 29.86 -23.74
N GLN A 770 13.17 30.29 -25.01
CA GLN A 770 13.54 29.46 -26.16
C GLN A 770 15.01 28.98 -26.12
N HIS A 771 15.96 29.83 -25.70
CA HIS A 771 17.36 29.45 -25.49
C HIS A 771 17.54 28.42 -24.37
N CYS A 772 16.82 28.57 -23.25
CA CYS A 772 16.86 27.61 -22.15
C CYS A 772 16.30 26.24 -22.57
N LEU A 773 15.21 26.22 -23.36
CA LEU A 773 14.62 24.98 -23.89
C LEU A 773 15.59 24.16 -24.77
N ALA A 774 16.42 24.81 -25.59
CA ALA A 774 17.42 24.11 -26.41
C ALA A 774 18.46 23.35 -25.53
N LYS A 775 18.85 23.94 -24.41
CA LYS A 775 19.72 23.29 -23.41
C LYS A 775 18.97 22.18 -22.64
N CYS A 776 17.70 22.37 -22.28
CA CYS A 776 16.87 21.31 -21.68
C CYS A 776 16.72 20.09 -22.63
N LEU A 777 16.57 20.33 -23.93
CA LEU A 777 16.57 19.27 -24.96
C LEU A 777 17.90 18.51 -25.00
N TYR A 778 19.01 19.23 -25.04
CA TYR A 778 20.36 18.65 -25.04
C TYR A 778 20.57 17.70 -23.84
N PHE A 779 20.31 18.16 -22.61
CA PHE A 779 20.39 17.31 -21.42
C PHE A 779 19.42 16.11 -21.48
N SER A 780 18.17 16.33 -21.91
CA SER A 780 17.16 15.27 -22.02
C SER A 780 17.57 14.15 -22.98
N CYS A 781 18.21 14.50 -24.10
CA CYS A 781 18.71 13.55 -25.10
C CYS A 781 19.97 12.81 -24.62
N LEU A 782 20.97 13.51 -24.06
CA LEU A 782 22.23 12.87 -23.61
C LEU A 782 22.04 11.94 -22.42
N LEU A 783 21.14 12.29 -21.49
CA LEU A 783 20.85 11.49 -20.30
C LEU A 783 19.81 10.38 -20.55
N ARG A 784 19.19 10.34 -21.74
CA ARG A 784 18.08 9.41 -22.10
C ARG A 784 16.84 9.59 -21.20
N LEU A 785 16.52 10.85 -20.85
CA LEU A 785 15.43 11.22 -19.95
C LEU A 785 14.45 12.24 -20.59
N PRO A 786 13.86 11.95 -21.77
CA PRO A 786 12.90 12.86 -22.40
C PRO A 786 11.70 13.10 -21.49
N GLY A 787 11.34 14.38 -21.30
CA GLY A 787 10.21 14.78 -20.47
C GLY A 787 10.45 14.66 -18.95
N LYS A 788 11.70 14.79 -18.48
CA LYS A 788 12.04 14.86 -17.05
C LYS A 788 12.77 16.11 -16.59
N LEU A 789 13.19 16.99 -17.51
CA LEU A 789 13.92 18.22 -17.20
C LEU A 789 13.15 19.42 -17.75
N SER A 790 12.65 20.26 -16.86
CA SER A 790 12.06 21.57 -17.19
C SER A 790 13.12 22.68 -17.06
N ILE A 791 12.77 23.92 -17.44
CA ILE A 791 13.65 25.08 -17.24
C ILE A 791 13.91 25.26 -15.73
N GLN A 792 12.86 25.23 -14.90
CA GLN A 792 13.01 25.36 -13.46
C GLN A 792 13.79 24.19 -12.83
N GLY A 793 13.59 22.96 -13.29
CA GLY A 793 14.31 21.79 -12.79
C GLY A 793 15.82 21.85 -13.09
N VAL A 794 16.19 22.45 -14.22
CA VAL A 794 17.58 22.73 -14.61
C VAL A 794 18.13 23.95 -13.85
N GLU A 795 17.34 24.99 -13.60
CA GLU A 795 17.71 26.14 -12.75
C GLU A 795 17.97 25.77 -11.29
N GLY A 796 17.16 24.86 -10.74
CA GLY A 796 17.37 24.35 -9.38
C GLY A 796 18.62 23.48 -9.26
N VAL A 797 19.20 23.05 -10.39
CA VAL A 797 20.39 22.18 -10.55
C VAL A 797 20.27 20.77 -9.96
N ASP A 798 19.59 20.64 -8.82
CA ASP A 798 19.25 19.42 -8.08
C ASP A 798 18.68 18.29 -8.95
N GLU A 799 17.69 18.55 -9.81
CA GLU A 799 17.09 17.51 -10.67
C GLU A 799 18.05 17.06 -11.76
N LEU A 800 18.81 18.00 -12.34
CA LEU A 800 19.83 17.72 -13.33
C LEU A 800 20.98 16.91 -12.73
N LEU A 801 21.51 17.29 -11.57
CA LEU A 801 22.55 16.54 -10.88
C LEU A 801 22.06 15.15 -10.45
N ARG A 802 20.86 15.01 -9.86
CA ARG A 802 20.26 13.70 -9.58
C ARG A 802 20.15 12.84 -10.83
N ALA A 803 19.68 13.41 -11.94
CA ALA A 803 19.58 12.70 -13.22
C ALA A 803 20.95 12.22 -13.74
N MET A 804 21.96 13.08 -13.71
CA MET A 804 23.34 12.76 -14.13
C MET A 804 23.97 11.67 -13.25
N VAL A 805 23.78 11.77 -11.93
CA VAL A 805 24.23 10.79 -10.93
C VAL A 805 23.56 9.43 -11.10
N ILE A 806 22.24 9.38 -11.31
CA ILE A 806 21.51 8.13 -11.61
C ILE A 806 22.05 7.49 -12.89
N CYS A 807 22.49 8.29 -13.87
CA CYS A 807 23.15 7.76 -15.07
C CYS A 807 24.54 7.20 -14.77
N GLN A 808 25.35 7.86 -13.93
CA GLN A 808 26.66 7.37 -13.51
C GLN A 808 26.57 6.03 -12.75
N LEU A 809 25.67 5.93 -11.76
CA LEU A 809 25.43 4.71 -11.00
C LEU A 809 24.89 3.53 -11.85
N GLN A 810 24.43 3.80 -13.08
CA GLN A 810 23.91 2.81 -14.02
C GLN A 810 24.88 2.54 -15.20
N GLN A 811 26.03 3.20 -15.24
CA GLN A 811 27.08 2.97 -16.23
C GLN A 811 28.07 1.91 -15.72
N ALA A 812 28.53 1.04 -16.61
CA ALA A 812 29.64 0.14 -16.31
C ALA A 812 30.97 0.92 -16.29
N PRO A 813 31.94 0.57 -15.43
CA PRO A 813 33.20 1.31 -15.28
C PRO A 813 34.02 1.42 -16.57
N ASP A 814 33.85 0.50 -17.52
CA ASP A 814 34.61 0.44 -18.77
C ASP A 814 34.12 1.41 -19.88
N GLN A 815 33.11 2.26 -19.63
CA GLN A 815 32.47 3.12 -20.65
C GLN A 815 32.90 4.61 -20.64
N ILE A 816 34.02 4.94 -19.99
CA ILE A 816 34.36 6.34 -19.67
C ILE A 816 34.89 7.15 -20.87
N ASP A 817 35.56 6.52 -21.85
CA ASP A 817 36.23 7.20 -22.97
C ASP A 817 35.34 7.50 -24.19
N ALA A 818 34.33 8.36 -24.00
CA ALA A 818 33.52 8.89 -25.09
C ALA A 818 34.06 10.23 -25.63
N THR A 819 34.19 10.37 -26.96
CA THR A 819 34.54 11.63 -27.63
C THR A 819 33.55 12.76 -27.27
N PRO A 820 34.01 14.02 -27.16
CA PRO A 820 33.12 15.14 -26.81
C PRO A 820 31.99 15.32 -27.83
N LEU A 821 30.88 15.88 -27.36
CA LEU A 821 29.75 16.33 -28.18
C LEU A 821 29.31 17.70 -27.63
N PRO A 822 29.91 18.82 -28.08
CA PRO A 822 29.62 20.13 -27.53
C PRO A 822 28.15 20.54 -27.77
N PHE A 823 27.60 21.33 -26.85
CA PHE A 823 26.33 22.01 -27.06
C PHE A 823 26.46 23.09 -28.15
N ASP A 824 25.41 23.22 -28.96
CA ASP A 824 25.28 24.21 -30.03
C ASP A 824 23.82 24.68 -30.12
N ALA A 825 23.60 25.96 -30.41
CA ALA A 825 22.28 26.61 -30.42
C ALA A 825 21.50 26.38 -31.73
N ASP A 826 22.20 26.07 -32.83
CA ASP A 826 21.60 25.72 -34.13
C ASP A 826 21.25 24.23 -34.23
N ASP A 827 21.34 23.50 -33.11
CA ASP A 827 21.02 22.08 -32.95
C ASP A 827 21.88 21.11 -33.80
N ALA A 828 23.05 21.54 -34.31
CA ALA A 828 23.89 20.69 -35.17
C ALA A 828 24.29 19.38 -34.48
N TRP A 829 24.50 19.43 -33.16
CA TRP A 829 24.79 18.28 -32.28
C TRP A 829 23.77 17.14 -32.39
N THR A 830 22.51 17.43 -32.75
CA THR A 830 21.44 16.43 -32.84
C THR A 830 21.69 15.36 -33.90
N THR A 831 22.36 15.73 -35.00
CA THR A 831 22.67 14.82 -36.11
C THR A 831 23.74 13.81 -35.70
N GLU A 832 24.84 14.29 -35.12
CA GLU A 832 25.94 13.48 -34.60
C GLU A 832 25.50 12.61 -33.41
N TRP A 833 24.63 13.12 -32.53
CA TRP A 833 24.04 12.33 -31.44
C TRP A 833 23.24 11.14 -31.95
N ARG A 834 22.37 11.33 -32.95
CA ARG A 834 21.64 10.22 -33.60
C ARG A 834 22.59 9.20 -34.21
N ARG A 835 23.59 9.67 -34.98
CA ARG A 835 24.61 8.80 -35.60
C ARG A 835 25.35 7.94 -34.56
N ARG A 836 25.69 8.50 -33.39
CA ARG A 836 26.32 7.75 -32.30
C ARG A 836 25.38 6.72 -31.66
N LEU A 837 24.10 7.06 -31.50
CA LEU A 837 23.11 6.12 -30.97
C LEU A 837 22.87 4.93 -31.92
N ASP A 838 22.90 5.17 -33.23
CA ASP A 838 22.75 4.10 -34.23
C ASP A 838 24.02 3.23 -34.37
N ALA A 839 25.19 3.74 -33.94
CA ALA A 839 26.48 3.03 -33.99
C ALA A 839 26.89 2.35 -32.66
N GLY A 840 26.25 2.69 -31.54
CA GLY A 840 26.59 2.20 -30.19
C GLY A 840 25.53 1.27 -29.57
N PRO A 841 25.75 0.78 -28.33
CA PRO A 841 24.72 0.04 -27.61
C PRO A 841 23.53 0.97 -27.31
N ALA A 842 22.31 0.49 -27.58
CA ALA A 842 21.08 1.30 -27.63
C ALA A 842 20.72 2.08 -26.34
N ASN A 843 21.36 1.77 -25.22
CA ASN A 843 21.16 2.41 -23.91
C ASN A 843 22.33 3.28 -23.44
N ALA A 844 23.33 3.56 -24.28
CA ALA A 844 24.47 4.42 -23.94
C ALA A 844 23.99 5.81 -23.48
N ARG A 845 24.44 6.24 -22.30
CA ARG A 845 24.19 7.58 -21.74
C ARG A 845 25.47 8.40 -21.78
N LEU A 846 25.36 9.69 -22.10
CA LEU A 846 26.50 10.55 -22.39
C LEU A 846 26.67 11.64 -21.32
N VAL A 847 26.89 11.21 -20.08
CA VAL A 847 27.09 12.13 -18.93
C VAL A 847 28.40 12.92 -19.05
N ALA A 848 29.48 12.30 -19.51
CA ALA A 848 30.78 12.97 -19.65
C ALA A 848 30.75 14.14 -20.66
N PRO A 849 30.20 14.01 -21.89
CA PRO A 849 29.97 15.15 -22.79
C PRO A 849 29.13 16.30 -22.19
N ALA A 850 28.13 15.98 -21.37
CA ALA A 850 27.32 17.00 -20.68
C ALA A 850 28.15 17.77 -19.64
N LEU A 851 28.93 17.09 -18.79
CA LEU A 851 29.85 17.73 -17.83
C LEU A 851 30.97 18.52 -18.52
N GLN A 852 31.48 18.04 -19.66
CA GLN A 852 32.51 18.74 -20.43
C GLN A 852 31.99 20.05 -21.05
N SER A 853 30.74 20.06 -21.54
CA SER A 853 30.07 21.25 -22.09
C SER A 853 29.66 22.25 -21.00
N PHE A 854 29.32 21.76 -19.79
CA PHE A 854 28.84 22.56 -18.67
C PHE A 854 29.70 22.34 -17.41
N ARG A 855 30.99 22.71 -17.48
CA ARG A 855 31.99 22.44 -16.44
C ARG A 855 31.64 22.94 -15.04
N HIS A 856 30.81 23.97 -14.93
CA HIS A 856 30.31 24.50 -13.65
C HIS A 856 29.38 23.54 -12.87
N LEU A 857 28.98 22.41 -13.48
CA LEU A 857 28.27 21.31 -12.83
C LEU A 857 29.21 20.21 -12.29
N GLN A 858 30.50 20.24 -12.66
CA GLN A 858 31.45 19.16 -12.39
C GLN A 858 32.21 19.37 -11.06
N HIS A 859 31.52 19.22 -9.92
CA HIS A 859 32.15 19.27 -8.59
C HIS A 859 32.11 17.90 -7.89
N ALA A 860 33.27 17.35 -7.53
CA ALA A 860 33.43 15.97 -7.07
C ALA A 860 32.65 15.66 -5.78
N ASP A 861 32.85 16.44 -4.72
CA ASP A 861 32.17 16.26 -3.43
C ASP A 861 30.64 16.41 -3.56
N THR A 862 30.17 17.29 -4.46
CA THR A 862 28.74 17.48 -4.72
C THR A 862 28.15 16.26 -5.43
N LEU A 863 28.83 15.71 -6.44
CA LEU A 863 28.38 14.51 -7.14
C LEU A 863 28.35 13.28 -6.21
N ALA A 864 29.31 13.16 -5.28
CA ALA A 864 29.31 12.13 -4.24
C ALA A 864 28.11 12.29 -3.26
N ALA A 865 27.86 13.50 -2.76
CA ALA A 865 26.70 13.78 -1.92
C ALA A 865 25.36 13.45 -2.62
N PHE A 866 25.24 13.75 -3.92
CA PHE A 866 24.07 13.36 -4.71
C PHE A 866 23.98 11.84 -4.92
N ARG A 867 25.09 11.11 -5.10
CA ARG A 867 25.08 9.63 -5.18
C ARG A 867 24.59 9.00 -3.88
N ALA A 868 25.16 9.42 -2.73
CA ALA A 868 24.71 8.99 -1.41
C ALA A 868 23.20 9.26 -1.17
N SER A 869 22.73 10.48 -1.48
CA SER A 869 21.31 10.86 -1.33
C SER A 869 20.37 10.02 -2.21
N VAL A 870 20.73 9.78 -3.47
CA VAL A 870 19.94 8.94 -4.40
C VAL A 870 19.86 7.49 -3.92
N LEU A 871 20.97 6.94 -3.41
CA LEU A 871 21.02 5.58 -2.88
C LEU A 871 20.19 5.44 -1.58
N CYS A 872 20.28 6.42 -0.66
CA CYS A 872 19.42 6.49 0.52
C CYS A 872 17.92 6.60 0.16
N ALA A 873 17.58 7.36 -0.89
CA ALA A 873 16.21 7.47 -1.38
C ALA A 873 15.71 6.16 -2.01
N ALA A 874 16.57 5.44 -2.76
CA ALA A 874 16.24 4.12 -3.30
C ALA A 874 15.97 3.10 -2.17
N TRP A 875 16.84 3.07 -1.14
CA TRP A 875 16.64 2.28 0.06
C TRP A 875 15.33 2.62 0.81
N ASN A 876 14.98 3.90 0.95
CA ASN A 876 13.75 4.29 1.67
C ASN A 876 12.47 3.84 0.94
N ASN A 877 12.54 3.63 -0.38
CA ASN A 877 11.46 3.07 -1.20
C ASN A 877 11.37 1.54 -1.11
N ASP A 878 12.50 0.83 -1.14
CA ASP A 878 12.58 -0.63 -0.90
C ASP A 878 13.50 -0.96 0.27
N ARG A 879 12.95 -0.85 1.48
CA ARG A 879 13.68 -0.98 2.76
C ARG A 879 14.14 -2.41 3.06
N ALA A 880 13.83 -3.38 2.20
CA ALA A 880 14.40 -4.72 2.29
C ALA A 880 15.78 -4.81 1.61
N GLN A 881 16.11 -3.90 0.68
CA GLN A 881 17.36 -3.88 -0.07
C GLN A 881 18.42 -3.04 0.64
N MET A 882 19.02 -3.61 1.70
CA MET A 882 20.05 -2.95 2.49
C MET A 882 21.33 -2.62 1.72
N SER A 883 21.58 -3.28 0.58
CA SER A 883 22.71 -3.00 -0.31
C SER A 883 22.73 -1.57 -0.86
N TYR A 884 21.56 -0.94 -1.03
CA TYR A 884 21.52 0.49 -1.40
C TYR A 884 22.01 1.40 -0.27
N LEU A 885 21.80 1.03 0.99
CA LEU A 885 22.32 1.79 2.13
C LEU A 885 23.82 1.52 2.33
N GLU A 886 24.28 0.30 2.07
CA GLU A 886 25.72 -0.06 2.04
C GLU A 886 26.47 0.80 1.00
N LEU A 887 26.02 0.82 -0.26
CA LEU A 887 26.61 1.66 -1.31
C LEU A 887 26.52 3.17 -1.01
N ALA A 888 25.51 3.61 -0.25
CA ALA A 888 25.42 5.01 0.17
C ALA A 888 26.52 5.38 1.17
N LEU A 889 26.96 4.43 2.02
CA LEU A 889 28.08 4.63 2.94
C LEU A 889 29.40 4.77 2.17
N ASP A 890 29.66 3.90 1.18
CA ASP A 890 30.84 3.99 0.31
C ASP A 890 30.95 5.37 -0.37
N GLU A 891 29.81 5.93 -0.83
CA GLU A 891 29.75 7.26 -1.44
C GLU A 891 29.95 8.40 -0.43
N VAL A 892 29.45 8.26 0.81
CA VAL A 892 29.76 9.19 1.91
C VAL A 892 31.27 9.15 2.24
N ASP A 893 31.88 7.96 2.24
CA ASP A 893 33.32 7.80 2.47
C ASP A 893 34.19 8.35 1.34
N SER A 894 33.66 8.45 0.12
CA SER A 894 34.35 9.08 -1.03
C SER A 894 34.46 10.61 -0.96
N VAL A 895 33.74 11.28 -0.06
CA VAL A 895 33.77 12.75 0.10
C VAL A 895 35.11 13.19 0.71
N GLY A 896 35.88 14.01 -0.02
CA GLY A 896 37.25 14.33 0.34
C GLY A 896 37.42 15.41 1.41
N ARG A 897 36.36 16.18 1.72
CA ARG A 897 36.39 17.27 2.71
C ARG A 897 35.69 16.85 4.01
N PRO A 898 36.40 16.74 5.15
CA PRO A 898 35.80 16.34 6.43
C PRO A 898 34.55 17.14 6.85
N PRO A 899 34.49 18.49 6.72
CA PRO A 899 33.30 19.25 7.08
C PRO A 899 32.07 18.90 6.21
N TRP A 900 32.27 18.65 4.91
CA TRP A 900 31.19 18.20 4.01
C TRP A 900 30.73 16.78 4.35
N LYS A 901 31.67 15.91 4.73
CA LYS A 901 31.41 14.54 5.14
C LYS A 901 30.55 14.49 6.41
N VAL A 902 30.91 15.29 7.42
CA VAL A 902 30.11 15.49 8.66
C VAL A 902 28.71 16.01 8.34
N ALA A 903 28.59 17.06 7.52
CA ALA A 903 27.30 17.62 7.13
C ALA A 903 26.43 16.60 6.36
N LEU A 904 27.02 15.81 5.47
CA LEU A 904 26.31 14.80 4.68
C LEU A 904 25.78 13.67 5.56
N VAL A 905 26.55 13.21 6.54
CA VAL A 905 26.09 12.21 7.52
C VAL A 905 24.89 12.74 8.32
N VAL A 906 24.93 14.00 8.79
CA VAL A 906 23.81 14.62 9.52
C VAL A 906 22.57 14.74 8.63
N HIS A 907 22.73 15.18 7.38
CA HIS A 907 21.63 15.28 6.42
C HIS A 907 21.01 13.90 6.12
N VAL A 908 21.82 12.86 5.90
CA VAL A 908 21.35 11.48 5.67
C VAL A 908 20.60 10.94 6.89
N TRP A 909 21.11 11.19 8.10
CA TRP A 909 20.43 10.82 9.34
C TRP A 909 19.06 11.47 9.46
N GLU A 910 18.97 12.81 9.39
CA GLU A 910 17.71 13.54 9.59
C GLU A 910 16.67 13.25 8.51
N THR A 911 17.11 13.14 7.24
CA THR A 911 16.22 12.97 6.09
C THR A 911 15.70 11.53 5.94
N TYR A 912 16.55 10.53 6.14
CA TYR A 912 16.22 9.13 5.81
C TYR A 912 16.17 8.17 6.99
N LEU A 913 17.05 8.29 7.98
CA LEU A 913 17.27 7.21 8.97
C LEU A 913 16.53 7.43 10.30
N ARG A 914 16.53 8.68 10.80
CA ARG A 914 16.02 9.04 12.13
C ARG A 914 14.59 8.56 12.38
N THR A 915 13.69 8.71 11.41
CA THR A 915 12.27 8.32 11.54
C THR A 915 12.08 6.80 11.63
N HIS A 916 12.94 6.00 11.00
CA HIS A 916 12.91 4.54 11.11
C HIS A 916 13.51 4.07 12.43
N VAL A 917 14.61 4.67 12.90
CA VAL A 917 15.17 4.41 14.24
C VAL A 917 14.14 4.79 15.32
N ALA A 918 13.45 5.92 15.19
CA ALA A 918 12.34 6.33 16.06
C ALA A 918 11.14 5.35 16.01
N SER A 919 10.87 4.74 14.86
CA SER A 919 9.80 3.73 14.73
C SER A 919 10.17 2.41 15.42
N ILE A 920 11.43 1.99 15.37
CA ILE A 920 11.96 0.82 16.10
C ILE A 920 11.97 1.12 17.61
N LEU A 921 12.41 2.32 18.02
CA LEU A 921 12.33 2.81 19.40
C LEU A 921 10.89 2.71 19.92
N GLN A 922 9.91 3.25 19.19
CA GLN A 922 8.50 3.24 19.59
C GLN A 922 7.93 1.83 19.68
N PHE A 923 8.25 0.93 18.75
CA PHE A 923 7.89 -0.49 18.81
C PHE A 923 8.33 -1.13 20.14
N TRP A 924 9.55 -0.86 20.59
CA TRP A 924 10.05 -1.39 21.86
C TRP A 924 9.46 -0.69 23.10
N VAL A 925 9.16 0.62 23.03
CA VAL A 925 8.40 1.33 24.08
C VAL A 925 7.02 0.71 24.27
N ASP A 926 6.31 0.42 23.17
CA ASP A 926 4.98 -0.20 23.20
C ASP A 926 5.02 -1.66 23.68
N THR A 927 6.03 -2.42 23.26
CA THR A 927 6.27 -3.80 23.71
C THR A 927 6.55 -3.84 25.21
N ALA A 928 7.45 -2.99 25.72
CA ALA A 928 7.78 -2.91 27.14
C ALA A 928 6.60 -2.38 27.99
N ALA A 929 5.66 -1.64 27.38
CA ALA A 929 4.41 -1.21 28.01
C ALA A 929 3.29 -2.27 27.94
N GLY A 930 3.55 -3.46 27.40
CA GLY A 930 2.58 -4.55 27.27
C GLY A 930 1.45 -4.27 26.28
N ARG A 931 1.61 -3.31 25.36
CA ARG A 931 0.59 -2.96 24.36
C ARG A 931 0.64 -3.94 23.18
N SER A 932 -0.53 -4.42 22.76
CA SER A 932 -0.64 -5.23 21.53
C SER A 932 -0.37 -4.36 20.31
N LEU A 933 0.60 -4.77 19.49
CA LEU A 933 1.10 -4.00 18.36
C LEU A 933 0.38 -4.39 17.06
N ALA A 934 -0.12 -3.40 16.34
CA ALA A 934 -0.84 -3.61 15.06
C ALA A 934 0.04 -4.13 13.92
N LYS A 935 1.37 -4.16 14.12
CA LYS A 935 2.39 -4.28 13.07
C LYS A 935 3.69 -4.86 13.67
N GLY A 936 4.20 -5.96 13.10
CA GLY A 936 5.42 -6.64 13.58
C GLY A 936 6.75 -6.08 13.05
N LEU A 937 7.83 -6.32 13.81
CA LEU A 937 9.24 -6.05 13.50
C LEU A 937 9.93 -7.35 13.05
N GLN A 938 10.71 -7.31 11.97
CA GLN A 938 11.52 -8.46 11.53
C GLN A 938 12.94 -8.34 12.09
N PRO A 939 13.40 -9.23 13.00
CA PRO A 939 14.68 -9.05 13.69
C PRO A 939 15.89 -8.95 12.75
N ALA A 940 16.07 -9.86 11.81
CA ALA A 940 17.26 -9.86 10.93
C ALA A 940 17.42 -8.55 10.13
N VAL A 941 16.33 -8.06 9.53
CA VAL A 941 16.32 -6.79 8.77
C VAL A 941 16.55 -5.59 9.68
N ALA A 942 15.94 -5.59 10.87
CA ALA A 942 16.16 -4.55 11.88
C ALA A 942 17.61 -4.49 12.35
N ARG A 943 18.26 -5.64 12.54
CA ARG A 943 19.68 -5.73 12.95
C ARG A 943 20.64 -5.25 11.87
N GLN A 944 20.44 -5.67 10.61
CA GLN A 944 21.26 -5.16 9.50
C GLN A 944 21.10 -3.64 9.36
N PHE A 945 19.87 -3.13 9.45
CA PHE A 945 19.62 -1.68 9.46
C PHE A 945 20.35 -0.96 10.61
N LEU A 946 20.16 -1.40 11.85
CA LEU A 946 20.80 -0.79 13.03
C LEU A 946 22.34 -0.85 12.94
N HIS A 947 22.91 -1.88 12.33
CA HIS A 947 24.35 -1.99 12.08
C HIS A 947 24.85 -0.98 11.05
N LEU A 948 24.18 -0.82 9.90
CA LEU A 948 24.55 0.17 8.88
C LEU A 948 24.40 1.61 9.40
N VAL A 949 23.35 1.88 10.18
CA VAL A 949 23.19 3.17 10.87
C VAL A 949 24.29 3.39 11.91
N ARG A 950 24.76 2.33 12.60
CA ARG A 950 25.88 2.42 13.54
C ARG A 950 27.20 2.76 12.83
N GLN A 951 27.47 2.13 11.68
CA GLN A 951 28.63 2.43 10.83
C GLN A 951 28.64 3.90 10.37
N LEU A 952 27.50 4.42 9.91
CA LEU A 952 27.35 5.84 9.55
C LEU A 952 27.73 6.77 10.73
N LEU A 953 27.29 6.46 11.94
CA LEU A 953 27.66 7.25 13.12
C LEU A 953 29.12 7.06 13.55
N ASP A 954 29.76 5.92 13.24
CA ASP A 954 31.20 5.75 13.47
C ASP A 954 32.06 6.61 12.54
N VAL A 955 31.63 6.81 11.27
CA VAL A 955 32.23 7.81 10.37
C VAL A 955 32.15 9.22 10.99
N LEU A 956 30.98 9.58 11.55
CA LEU A 956 30.79 10.85 12.24
C LEU A 956 31.73 11.00 13.45
N VAL A 957 31.87 9.96 14.28
CA VAL A 957 32.78 9.95 15.45
C VAL A 957 34.24 10.10 15.04
N ALA A 958 34.65 9.53 13.89
CA ALA A 958 36.03 9.62 13.41
C ALA A 958 36.42 11.03 12.93
N GLU A 959 35.50 11.78 12.30
CA GLU A 959 35.77 13.09 11.70
C GLU A 959 35.55 14.28 12.68
N LEU A 960 34.77 14.08 13.74
CA LEU A 960 34.48 15.09 14.78
C LEU A 960 35.69 15.73 15.52
N PRO A 961 36.89 15.12 15.61
CA PRO A 961 38.08 15.79 16.17
C PRO A 961 38.63 16.93 15.29
N CYS A 962 38.16 17.06 14.04
CA CYS A 962 38.56 18.14 13.15
C CYS A 962 37.93 19.47 13.58
N PRO A 963 38.68 20.60 13.63
CA PRO A 963 38.08 21.89 13.91
C PRO A 963 37.00 22.23 12.85
N PRO A 964 35.89 22.89 13.23
CA PRO A 964 34.88 23.32 12.28
C PRO A 964 35.49 24.37 11.34
N ALA A 965 35.91 23.93 10.15
CA ALA A 965 36.34 24.84 9.11
C ALA A 965 35.14 25.70 8.70
N THR A 966 35.35 27.00 8.59
CA THR A 966 34.40 27.86 7.87
C THR A 966 34.29 27.35 6.44
N LEU A 967 33.16 26.71 6.13
CA LEU A 967 32.80 26.34 4.77
C LEU A 967 32.85 27.63 3.93
N ASP A 968 33.67 27.68 2.88
CA ASP A 968 33.98 28.92 2.14
C ASP A 968 32.74 29.55 1.48
N ALA A 969 31.98 30.33 2.24
CA ALA A 969 30.82 31.08 1.77
C ALA A 969 31.19 32.04 0.62
N ALA A 970 32.44 32.52 0.61
CA ALA A 970 32.99 33.34 -0.47
C ALA A 970 33.06 32.63 -1.84
N ALA A 971 33.13 31.30 -1.88
CA ALA A 971 33.09 30.53 -3.13
C ALA A 971 31.66 30.28 -3.64
N VAL A 972 30.64 30.58 -2.82
CA VAL A 972 29.21 30.37 -3.11
C VAL A 972 28.49 31.69 -3.47
N ALA A 973 29.07 32.84 -3.12
CA ALA A 973 28.49 34.17 -3.27
C ALA A 973 28.48 34.77 -4.70
N ASP A 974 28.74 33.97 -5.74
CA ASP A 974 28.56 34.41 -7.13
C ASP A 974 27.06 34.41 -7.49
N THR A 975 26.55 35.55 -7.95
CA THR A 975 25.13 35.74 -8.29
C THR A 975 24.67 34.78 -9.39
N SER A 976 23.85 33.79 -9.03
CA SER A 976 23.20 32.90 -9.98
C SER A 976 22.17 33.67 -10.83
N ILE A 977 22.23 33.47 -12.15
CA ILE A 977 21.21 34.01 -13.06
C ILE A 977 20.03 33.05 -13.14
N ALA A 978 18.81 33.60 -13.04
CA ALA A 978 17.57 32.83 -13.07
C ALA A 978 16.53 33.54 -13.93
N THR A 979 15.72 32.78 -14.67
CA THR A 979 14.66 33.34 -15.53
C THR A 979 13.58 34.09 -14.74
N THR A 980 13.49 33.94 -13.41
CA THR A 980 12.64 34.77 -12.53
C THR A 980 13.05 36.23 -12.50
N GLN A 981 14.34 36.55 -12.65
CA GLN A 981 14.84 37.94 -12.66
C GLN A 981 14.24 38.76 -13.81
N LEU A 982 13.78 38.09 -14.88
CA LEU A 982 13.07 38.72 -15.99
C LEU A 982 11.66 39.20 -15.61
N LEU A 983 11.06 38.67 -14.54
CA LEU A 983 9.76 39.13 -14.02
C LEU A 983 9.87 40.35 -13.10
N GLU A 984 11.07 40.67 -12.61
CA GLU A 984 11.31 41.80 -11.72
C GLU A 984 11.32 43.13 -12.52
N PRO A 985 10.77 44.23 -11.97
CA PRO A 985 10.75 45.54 -12.62
C PRO A 985 12.11 46.25 -12.45
N ILE A 986 13.18 45.62 -12.95
CA ILE A 986 14.56 46.16 -12.93
C ILE A 986 14.91 46.79 -14.28
N ALA A 987 15.76 47.82 -14.24
CA ALA A 987 16.36 48.39 -15.44
C ALA A 987 17.53 47.50 -15.90
N TRP A 988 17.50 47.07 -17.15
CA TRP A 988 18.55 46.28 -17.80
C TRP A 988 19.45 47.23 -18.59
N THR A 989 20.76 47.08 -18.42
CA THR A 989 21.78 47.85 -19.17
C THR A 989 22.28 47.06 -20.38
N GLY A 990 22.39 47.71 -21.54
CA GLY A 990 22.83 47.09 -22.79
C GLY A 990 21.67 46.75 -23.73
N SER A 991 21.91 45.85 -24.68
CA SER A 991 20.93 45.42 -25.68
C SER A 991 20.27 44.08 -25.35
N ASP A 992 19.17 43.77 -26.05
CA ASP A 992 18.55 42.44 -26.09
C ASP A 992 19.56 41.31 -26.32
N ALA A 993 20.57 41.54 -27.17
CA ALA A 993 21.57 40.54 -27.52
C ALA A 993 22.54 40.28 -26.36
N ASP A 994 22.88 41.29 -25.58
CA ASP A 994 23.77 41.17 -24.43
C ASP A 994 23.13 40.34 -23.31
N VAL A 995 21.83 40.55 -23.05
CA VAL A 995 21.06 39.74 -22.10
C VAL A 995 20.93 38.29 -22.57
N LEU A 996 20.69 38.06 -23.87
CA LEU A 996 20.68 36.69 -24.44
C LEU A 996 22.05 36.02 -24.33
N ALA A 997 23.15 36.75 -24.57
CA ALA A 997 24.51 36.23 -24.41
C ALA A 997 24.83 35.90 -22.94
N LEU A 998 24.36 36.71 -21.99
CA LEU A 998 24.52 36.45 -20.56
C LEU A 998 23.85 35.12 -20.15
N PHE A 999 22.59 34.90 -20.54
CA PHE A 999 21.91 33.60 -20.32
C PHE A 999 22.51 32.46 -21.17
N ALA A 1000 23.16 32.75 -22.31
CA ALA A 1000 23.87 31.73 -23.07
C ALA A 1000 25.08 31.17 -22.33
N VAL A 1001 25.79 31.98 -21.53
CA VAL A 1001 27.01 31.58 -20.79
C VAL A 1001 26.73 31.15 -19.35
N MET A 1002 25.93 31.92 -18.61
CA MET A 1002 25.78 31.78 -17.15
C MET A 1002 24.66 30.82 -16.71
N TRP A 1003 23.88 30.29 -17.65
CA TRP A 1003 22.80 29.31 -17.40
C TRP A 1003 23.18 27.95 -18.03
N PRO A 1004 23.00 26.80 -17.36
CA PRO A 1004 22.39 26.63 -16.05
C PRO A 1004 23.28 27.13 -14.89
N PRO A 1005 22.73 27.33 -13.69
CA PRO A 1005 23.50 27.72 -12.52
C PRO A 1005 24.57 26.68 -12.11
N ARG A 1006 25.53 27.10 -11.29
CA ARG A 1006 26.60 26.23 -10.79
C ARG A 1006 26.08 25.18 -9.80
N SER A 1007 26.83 24.10 -9.59
CA SER A 1007 26.49 23.07 -8.60
C SER A 1007 26.37 23.58 -7.15
N SER A 1008 26.90 24.77 -6.84
CA SER A 1008 26.75 25.45 -5.54
C SER A 1008 25.36 26.04 -5.30
N ALA A 1009 24.56 26.28 -6.36
CA ALA A 1009 23.18 26.76 -6.24
C ALA A 1009 22.18 25.66 -5.85
N SER A 1010 22.66 24.43 -5.66
CA SER A 1010 21.86 23.28 -5.25
C SER A 1010 21.28 23.45 -3.84
N ALA A 1011 20.00 23.10 -3.67
CA ALA A 1011 19.33 23.12 -2.37
C ALA A 1011 19.90 22.06 -1.41
N LEU A 1012 20.34 20.91 -1.93
CA LEU A 1012 21.09 19.92 -1.15
C LEU A 1012 22.39 20.54 -0.61
N VAL A 1013 23.17 21.23 -1.45
CA VAL A 1013 24.42 21.89 -1.01
C VAL A 1013 24.12 22.98 0.03
N GLY A 1014 23.07 23.78 -0.14
CA GLY A 1014 22.60 24.72 0.89
C GLY A 1014 22.35 24.05 2.24
N SER A 1015 21.56 22.96 2.25
CA SER A 1015 21.27 22.20 3.48
C SER A 1015 22.52 21.59 4.14
N LEU A 1016 23.60 21.33 3.39
CA LEU A 1016 24.87 20.88 3.95
C LEU A 1016 25.67 22.04 4.57
N LEU A 1017 25.56 23.25 4.02
CA LEU A 1017 26.22 24.46 4.52
C LEU A 1017 25.59 24.95 5.84
N ASP A 1018 24.31 24.68 6.08
CA ASP A 1018 23.60 25.02 7.33
C ASP A 1018 24.08 24.22 8.57
N VAL A 1019 24.75 23.08 8.37
CA VAL A 1019 25.22 22.21 9.47
C VAL A 1019 26.51 22.78 10.08
N THR A 1020 26.37 23.66 11.07
CA THR A 1020 27.49 24.41 11.67
C THR A 1020 28.20 23.71 12.83
N THR A 1021 27.49 22.97 13.69
CA THR A 1021 28.08 22.27 14.86
C THR A 1021 27.36 20.96 15.19
N VAL A 1022 28.13 19.94 15.59
CA VAL A 1022 27.62 18.61 15.97
C VAL A 1022 28.25 18.19 17.31
N PRO A 1023 27.50 18.13 18.43
CA PRO A 1023 28.05 17.74 19.72
C PRO A 1023 28.38 16.24 19.79
N VAL A 1024 29.62 15.92 20.20
CA VAL A 1024 30.10 14.53 20.38
C VAL A 1024 29.20 13.73 21.33
N SER A 1025 28.69 14.36 22.39
CA SER A 1025 27.78 13.74 23.36
C SER A 1025 26.46 13.27 22.73
N SER A 1026 25.93 14.04 21.79
CA SER A 1026 24.66 13.75 21.08
C SER A 1026 24.81 12.57 20.12
N VAL A 1027 25.94 12.49 19.42
CA VAL A 1027 26.29 11.33 18.59
C VAL A 1027 26.46 10.08 19.46
N HIS A 1028 27.20 10.20 20.57
CA HIS A 1028 27.46 9.07 21.47
C HIS A 1028 26.16 8.54 22.13
N LEU A 1029 25.22 9.43 22.48
CA LEU A 1029 23.88 9.05 22.96
C LEU A 1029 23.11 8.22 21.92
N HIS A 1030 23.14 8.59 20.65
CA HIS A 1030 22.48 7.82 19.59
C HIS A 1030 23.19 6.49 19.32
N CYS A 1031 24.52 6.43 19.45
CA CYS A 1031 25.27 5.17 19.40
C CYS A 1031 24.88 4.21 20.55
N GLN A 1032 24.72 4.74 21.78
CA GLN A 1032 24.19 3.98 22.92
C GLN A 1032 22.78 3.47 22.66
N LEU A 1033 21.90 4.29 22.08
CA LEU A 1033 20.56 3.86 21.70
C LEU A 1033 20.58 2.70 20.71
N LEU A 1034 21.34 2.80 19.61
CA LEU A 1034 21.38 1.74 18.59
C LEU A 1034 21.84 0.40 19.18
N ALA A 1035 22.82 0.41 20.09
CA ALA A 1035 23.27 -0.80 20.79
C ALA A 1035 22.15 -1.43 21.65
N VAL A 1036 21.34 -0.63 22.35
CA VAL A 1036 20.18 -1.11 23.12
C VAL A 1036 19.07 -1.65 22.21
N LEU A 1037 18.81 -0.99 21.07
CA LEU A 1037 17.81 -1.46 20.10
C LEU A 1037 18.22 -2.77 19.44
N ASP A 1038 19.51 -2.96 19.09
CA ASP A 1038 20.03 -4.25 18.60
C ASP A 1038 19.86 -5.33 19.68
N ALA A 1039 20.25 -5.04 20.92
CA ALA A 1039 20.07 -5.96 22.05
C ALA A 1039 18.61 -6.36 22.29
N PHE A 1040 17.64 -5.45 22.17
CA PHE A 1040 16.22 -5.79 22.25
C PHE A 1040 15.76 -6.71 21.10
N THR A 1041 16.30 -6.56 19.89
CA THR A 1041 15.99 -7.48 18.77
C THR A 1041 16.62 -8.88 18.96
N VAL A 1042 17.66 -9.01 19.77
CA VAL A 1042 18.27 -10.30 20.15
C VAL A 1042 17.53 -10.95 21.32
N ALA A 1043 17.24 -10.18 22.38
CA ALA A 1043 16.63 -10.65 23.62
C ALA A 1043 15.34 -9.85 23.95
N PRO A 1044 14.23 -10.10 23.22
CA PRO A 1044 12.99 -9.32 23.34
C PRO A 1044 12.33 -9.41 24.72
N ASP A 1045 12.57 -10.48 25.47
CA ASP A 1045 12.05 -10.68 26.82
C ASP A 1045 12.75 -9.81 27.87
N VAL A 1046 13.90 -9.22 27.53
CA VAL A 1046 14.67 -8.30 28.38
C VAL A 1046 14.35 -6.83 28.06
N ALA A 1047 13.40 -6.56 27.16
CA ALA A 1047 12.99 -5.20 26.79
C ALA A 1047 12.45 -4.43 28.01
N LEU A 1048 12.95 -3.20 28.20
CA LEU A 1048 12.57 -2.30 29.30
C LEU A 1048 12.08 -0.96 28.74
N PRO A 1049 11.25 -0.21 29.49
CA PRO A 1049 10.89 1.15 29.13
C PRO A 1049 12.15 2.02 29.02
N LEU A 1050 12.41 2.55 27.83
CA LEU A 1050 13.65 3.27 27.50
C LEU A 1050 13.98 4.47 28.42
N PRO A 1051 13.02 5.22 29.00
CA PRO A 1051 13.31 6.22 30.03
C PRO A 1051 14.03 5.69 31.28
N VAL A 1052 14.03 4.37 31.54
CA VAL A 1052 14.80 3.77 32.64
C VAL A 1052 16.31 3.78 32.34
N LEU A 1053 16.70 3.70 31.06
CA LEU A 1053 18.09 3.62 30.60
C LEU A 1053 18.64 4.97 30.11
N PHE A 1054 17.77 5.85 29.62
CA PHE A 1054 18.10 7.13 28.99
C PHE A 1054 17.39 8.35 29.60
N GLY A 1055 16.68 8.16 30.72
CA GLY A 1055 15.96 9.21 31.44
C GLY A 1055 15.03 10.04 30.55
N ASN A 1056 15.17 11.36 30.57
CA ASN A 1056 14.31 12.27 29.81
C ASN A 1056 14.94 12.73 28.47
N ALA A 1057 15.99 12.03 28.01
CA ALA A 1057 16.66 12.37 26.76
C ALA A 1057 15.71 12.34 25.54
N ARG A 1058 15.84 13.34 24.66
CA ARG A 1058 15.06 13.49 23.42
C ARG A 1058 15.56 12.57 22.30
N LEU A 1059 15.55 11.27 22.55
CA LEU A 1059 16.00 10.22 21.62
C LEU A 1059 15.31 10.33 20.24
N CYS A 1060 16.11 10.43 19.17
CA CYS A 1060 15.63 10.54 17.77
C CYS A 1060 14.67 11.71 17.48
N ALA A 1061 14.67 12.76 18.32
CA ALA A 1061 14.01 14.03 18.01
C ALA A 1061 14.65 14.71 16.78
N SER A 1062 13.90 15.58 16.11
CA SER A 1062 14.44 16.44 15.04
C SER A 1062 15.63 17.23 15.57
N GLU A 1063 16.70 17.33 14.78
CA GLU A 1063 17.98 17.98 15.18
C GLU A 1063 18.65 17.30 16.40
N GLY A 1064 18.36 16.01 16.61
CA GLY A 1064 18.85 15.24 17.75
C GLY A 1064 20.37 15.00 17.74
N LEU A 1065 21.03 15.10 16.57
CA LEU A 1065 22.49 15.02 16.47
C LEU A 1065 23.20 16.37 16.67
N THR A 1066 22.52 17.50 16.45
CA THR A 1066 23.09 18.86 16.55
C THR A 1066 22.75 19.55 17.87
N THR A 1067 21.68 19.14 18.55
CA THR A 1067 21.31 19.65 19.88
C THR A 1067 22.15 19.01 21.00
N PRO A 1068 22.73 19.79 21.94
CA PRO A 1068 23.56 19.24 23.01
C PRO A 1068 22.74 18.50 24.07
N VAL A 1069 23.27 17.37 24.55
CA VAL A 1069 22.66 16.55 25.62
C VAL A 1069 23.01 17.09 27.00
N SER A 1070 22.02 17.21 27.89
CA SER A 1070 22.22 17.48 29.32
C SER A 1070 22.68 16.21 30.06
N ASP A 1071 23.69 16.34 30.93
CA ASP A 1071 24.19 15.21 31.73
C ASP A 1071 23.14 14.66 32.71
N GLU A 1072 22.84 13.36 32.61
CA GLU A 1072 21.88 12.67 33.50
C GLU A 1072 22.57 11.58 34.34
N ALA A 1073 23.09 11.98 35.51
CA ALA A 1073 23.78 11.10 36.46
C ALA A 1073 22.91 10.01 37.15
N GLY A 1074 21.65 9.83 36.73
CA GLY A 1074 20.65 8.98 37.40
C GLY A 1074 20.57 7.52 36.92
N CYS A 1075 20.98 7.21 35.69
CA CYS A 1075 20.68 5.90 35.06
C CYS A 1075 21.74 4.80 35.27
N ALA A 1076 22.87 5.07 35.90
CA ALA A 1076 24.01 4.14 35.96
C ALA A 1076 23.66 2.77 36.56
N THR A 1077 22.97 2.73 37.70
CA THR A 1077 22.53 1.49 38.35
C THR A 1077 21.55 0.68 37.48
N ALA A 1078 20.64 1.38 36.79
CA ALA A 1078 19.66 0.74 35.91
C ALA A 1078 20.33 0.13 34.65
N ARG A 1079 21.32 0.82 34.07
CA ARG A 1079 22.14 0.31 32.96
C ARG A 1079 22.93 -0.93 33.37
N PHE A 1080 23.53 -0.93 34.56
CA PHE A 1080 24.30 -2.07 35.08
C PHE A 1080 23.42 -3.32 35.27
N GLU A 1081 22.26 -3.16 35.94
CA GLU A 1081 21.29 -4.25 36.15
C GLU A 1081 20.69 -4.76 34.83
N PHE A 1082 20.41 -3.87 33.87
CA PHE A 1082 19.95 -4.26 32.53
C PHE A 1082 20.99 -5.11 31.78
N VAL A 1083 22.26 -4.71 31.79
CA VAL A 1083 23.34 -5.48 31.16
C VAL A 1083 23.52 -6.85 31.84
N LEU A 1084 23.40 -6.95 33.17
CA LEU A 1084 23.43 -8.25 33.85
C LEU A 1084 22.28 -9.18 33.41
N ARG A 1085 21.08 -8.65 33.15
CA ARG A 1085 19.96 -9.43 32.60
C ARG A 1085 20.21 -9.86 31.15
N LEU A 1086 20.79 -8.97 30.34
CA LEU A 1086 21.14 -9.24 28.95
C LEU A 1086 22.22 -10.32 28.85
N LEU A 1087 23.28 -10.25 29.66
CA LEU A 1087 24.33 -11.28 29.73
C LEU A 1087 23.79 -12.68 30.09
N ARG A 1088 22.70 -12.77 30.85
CA ARG A 1088 22.01 -14.06 31.17
C ARG A 1088 21.22 -14.64 29.99
N ARG A 1089 21.06 -13.90 28.89
CA ARG A 1089 20.38 -14.33 27.65
C ARG A 1089 21.35 -14.45 26.48
N ASP A 1090 22.11 -13.39 26.22
CA ASP A 1090 23.11 -13.33 25.16
C ASP A 1090 24.34 -12.56 25.67
N VAL A 1091 25.47 -13.26 25.73
CA VAL A 1091 26.73 -12.75 26.29
C VAL A 1091 27.36 -11.68 25.37
N ALA A 1092 27.22 -11.83 24.05
CA ALA A 1092 27.79 -10.90 23.09
C ALA A 1092 27.02 -9.57 23.05
N ALA A 1093 25.68 -9.62 23.00
CA ALA A 1093 24.82 -8.45 23.13
C ALA A 1093 25.05 -7.74 24.49
N GLY A 1094 25.19 -8.53 25.57
CA GLY A 1094 25.51 -8.01 26.91
C GLY A 1094 26.78 -7.17 26.95
N PHE A 1095 27.91 -7.68 26.46
CA PHE A 1095 29.17 -6.94 26.44
C PHE A 1095 29.18 -5.78 25.43
N ASN A 1096 28.50 -5.90 24.29
CA ASN A 1096 28.38 -4.79 23.32
C ASN A 1096 27.65 -3.58 23.94
N VAL A 1097 26.53 -3.81 24.64
CA VAL A 1097 25.79 -2.75 25.35
C VAL A 1097 26.61 -2.20 26.52
N ALA A 1098 27.36 -3.05 27.24
CA ALA A 1098 28.26 -2.59 28.31
C ALA A 1098 29.34 -1.62 27.78
N GLY A 1099 29.94 -1.95 26.63
CA GLY A 1099 30.92 -1.09 25.96
C GLY A 1099 30.31 0.23 25.49
N ALA A 1100 29.12 0.20 24.89
CA ALA A 1100 28.42 1.41 24.46
C ALA A 1100 28.08 2.34 25.65
N PHE A 1101 27.60 1.78 26.77
CA PHE A 1101 27.35 2.54 28.00
C PHE A 1101 28.62 2.89 28.81
N GLN A 1102 29.81 2.50 28.35
CA GLN A 1102 31.09 2.68 29.05
C GLN A 1102 31.10 2.11 30.49
N LEU A 1103 30.41 1.00 30.72
CA LEU A 1103 30.33 0.35 32.04
C LEU A 1103 31.62 -0.42 32.38
N PRO A 1104 31.99 -0.51 33.67
CA PRO A 1104 33.16 -1.28 34.08
C PRO A 1104 32.93 -2.78 33.84
N LEU A 1105 33.78 -3.38 33.01
CA LEU A 1105 33.61 -4.78 32.56
C LEU A 1105 33.95 -5.80 33.64
N GLU A 1106 34.88 -5.51 34.56
CA GLU A 1106 35.29 -6.48 35.60
C GLU A 1106 34.17 -6.82 36.61
N PRO A 1107 33.44 -5.84 37.20
CA PRO A 1107 32.30 -6.16 38.06
C PRO A 1107 31.18 -6.92 37.35
N LEU A 1108 30.90 -6.58 36.08
CA LEU A 1108 29.92 -7.30 35.26
C LEU A 1108 30.30 -8.76 35.05
N LYS A 1109 31.59 -9.03 34.73
CA LYS A 1109 32.11 -10.40 34.63
C LYS A 1109 31.97 -11.17 35.93
N GLN A 1110 32.32 -10.56 37.07
CA GLN A 1110 32.25 -11.23 38.37
C GLN A 1110 30.81 -11.59 38.78
N GLU A 1111 29.84 -10.69 38.62
CA GLU A 1111 28.43 -10.98 38.94
C GLU A 1111 27.78 -11.96 37.95
N HIS A 1112 28.16 -11.93 36.66
CA HIS A 1112 27.70 -12.92 35.70
C HIS A 1112 28.29 -14.32 35.98
N ALA A 1113 29.55 -14.42 36.38
CA ALA A 1113 30.16 -15.68 36.78
C ALA A 1113 29.46 -16.32 38.00
N VAL A 1114 29.04 -15.51 38.99
CA VAL A 1114 28.23 -16.00 40.11
C VAL A 1114 26.94 -16.65 39.60
N PHE A 1115 26.25 -16.04 38.65
CA PHE A 1115 25.04 -16.61 38.05
C PHE A 1115 25.31 -17.93 37.31
N LEU A 1116 26.43 -18.05 36.59
CA LEU A 1116 26.83 -19.28 35.92
C LEU A 1116 27.09 -20.42 36.93
N TYR A 1117 27.80 -20.15 38.02
CA TYR A 1117 27.97 -21.09 39.14
C TYR A 1117 26.65 -21.39 39.88
N GLN A 1118 25.72 -20.45 40.00
CA GLN A 1118 24.37 -20.71 40.54
C GLN A 1118 23.55 -21.66 39.64
N SER A 1119 23.91 -21.76 38.35
CA SER A 1119 23.14 -22.45 37.31
C SER A 1119 23.73 -23.80 36.84
N GLY A 1120 24.86 -24.27 37.40
CA GLY A 1120 25.50 -25.52 36.93
C GLY A 1120 26.59 -25.36 35.87
N LEU A 1121 26.85 -24.13 35.39
CA LEU A 1121 27.68 -23.86 34.21
C LEU A 1121 29.13 -23.48 34.57
N ASP A 1122 29.71 -24.22 35.51
CA ASP A 1122 30.99 -23.92 36.17
C ASP A 1122 32.14 -23.71 35.18
N SER A 1123 32.22 -24.48 34.09
CA SER A 1123 33.29 -24.35 33.08
C SER A 1123 33.27 -22.99 32.37
N HIS A 1124 32.08 -22.45 32.09
CA HIS A 1124 31.91 -21.14 31.47
C HIS A 1124 32.20 -20.01 32.47
N ALA A 1125 31.92 -20.25 33.76
CA ALA A 1125 32.26 -19.31 34.83
C ALA A 1125 33.79 -19.21 35.03
N GLU A 1126 34.50 -20.34 34.98
CA GLU A 1126 35.96 -20.40 35.09
C GLU A 1126 36.67 -19.71 33.92
N GLU A 1127 36.22 -19.95 32.69
CA GLU A 1127 36.74 -19.27 31.49
C GLU A 1127 36.55 -17.74 31.56
N LEU A 1128 35.37 -17.29 32.03
CA LEU A 1128 35.01 -15.88 32.10
C LEU A 1128 35.69 -15.13 33.27
N LEU A 1129 36.02 -15.83 34.37
CA LEU A 1129 36.79 -15.26 35.48
C LEU A 1129 38.30 -15.29 35.22
N GLY A 1130 38.84 -16.33 34.58
CA GLY A 1130 40.26 -16.45 34.24
C GLY A 1130 41.20 -16.16 35.43
N LYS A 1131 42.00 -15.09 35.32
CA LYS A 1131 42.93 -14.63 36.37
C LYS A 1131 42.43 -13.40 37.16
N LEU A 1132 41.15 -13.04 37.07
CA LEU A 1132 40.60 -11.84 37.73
C LEU A 1132 40.64 -11.96 39.26
N THR A 1133 41.00 -10.86 39.93
CA THR A 1133 40.93 -10.75 41.39
C THR A 1133 39.50 -10.54 41.86
N LEU A 1134 38.88 -11.59 42.41
CA LEU A 1134 37.50 -11.54 42.90
C LEU A 1134 37.33 -10.55 44.07
N ALA A 1135 36.27 -9.75 44.02
CA ALA A 1135 35.82 -8.94 45.17
C ALA A 1135 35.40 -9.83 46.35
N THR A 1136 35.55 -9.35 47.59
CA THR A 1136 35.24 -10.12 48.81
C THR A 1136 33.79 -10.62 48.83
N ALA A 1137 32.83 -9.75 48.49
CA ALA A 1137 31.41 -10.11 48.39
C ALA A 1137 31.12 -11.20 47.35
N VAL A 1138 31.90 -11.27 46.26
CA VAL A 1138 31.76 -12.29 45.21
C VAL A 1138 32.28 -13.64 45.71
N ARG A 1139 33.43 -13.67 46.41
CA ARG A 1139 33.97 -14.88 47.04
C ARG A 1139 32.97 -15.47 48.03
N GLU A 1140 32.34 -14.63 48.86
CA GLU A 1140 31.27 -15.05 49.75
C GLU A 1140 30.09 -15.68 49.00
N LYS A 1141 29.57 -15.03 47.95
CA LYS A 1141 28.48 -15.57 47.12
C LYS A 1141 28.83 -16.97 46.60
N LEU A 1142 30.03 -17.15 46.05
CA LEU A 1142 30.48 -18.46 45.53
C LEU A 1142 30.61 -19.53 46.63
N GLY A 1143 31.06 -19.15 47.83
CA GLY A 1143 31.06 -20.04 49.00
C GLY A 1143 29.64 -20.46 49.44
N ARG A 1144 28.66 -19.55 49.34
CA ARG A 1144 27.22 -19.85 49.59
C ARG A 1144 26.65 -20.81 48.55
N VAL A 1145 26.99 -20.62 47.27
CA VAL A 1145 26.63 -21.55 46.17
C VAL A 1145 27.18 -22.95 46.43
N ALA A 1146 28.48 -23.06 46.73
CA ALA A 1146 29.13 -24.33 47.03
C ALA A 1146 28.44 -25.06 48.20
N ARG A 1147 28.10 -24.34 49.28
CA ARG A 1147 27.32 -24.91 50.40
C ARG A 1147 25.96 -25.44 49.95
N THR A 1148 25.16 -24.63 49.25
CA THR A 1148 23.80 -25.04 48.85
C THR A 1148 23.84 -26.29 47.98
N ARG A 1149 24.79 -26.39 47.05
CA ARG A 1149 25.00 -27.59 46.22
C ARG A 1149 25.23 -28.85 47.05
N VAL A 1150 26.16 -28.80 48.03
CA VAL A 1150 26.40 -29.94 48.94
C VAL A 1150 25.14 -30.26 49.76
N ALA A 1151 24.37 -29.26 50.22
CA ALA A 1151 23.12 -29.48 50.93
C ALA A 1151 22.04 -30.19 50.07
N ILE A 1152 21.91 -29.82 48.80
CA ILE A 1152 21.00 -30.47 47.84
C ILE A 1152 21.41 -31.94 47.62
N VAL A 1153 22.70 -32.22 47.42
CA VAL A 1153 23.20 -33.61 47.26
C VAL A 1153 22.90 -34.44 48.51
N LEU A 1154 23.28 -33.95 49.70
CA LEU A 1154 23.05 -34.65 50.97
C LEU A 1154 21.56 -34.88 51.26
N SER A 1155 20.69 -33.92 50.95
CA SER A 1155 19.24 -34.05 51.11
C SER A 1155 18.68 -35.20 50.27
N ARG A 1156 19.12 -35.30 49.01
CA ARG A 1156 18.70 -36.35 48.05
C ARG A 1156 19.24 -37.74 48.40
N MET A 1157 20.44 -37.81 48.97
CA MET A 1157 20.99 -39.07 49.44
C MET A 1157 20.23 -39.57 50.69
N ARG A 1158 19.88 -38.66 51.61
CA ARG A 1158 19.00 -38.97 52.75
C ARG A 1158 17.60 -39.44 52.35
N SER A 1159 17.04 -38.95 51.25
CA SER A 1159 15.70 -39.35 50.79
C SER A 1159 15.65 -40.69 50.05
N ARG A 1160 16.78 -41.41 49.91
CA ARG A 1160 16.84 -42.70 49.21
C ARG A 1160 17.47 -43.78 50.09
N ALA A 1161 16.77 -44.90 50.26
CA ALA A 1161 17.22 -46.03 51.07
C ALA A 1161 18.57 -46.62 50.60
N GLU A 1162 18.90 -46.50 49.31
CA GLU A 1162 20.15 -47.01 48.73
C GLU A 1162 21.43 -46.38 49.34
N TYR A 1163 21.37 -45.11 49.77
CA TYR A 1163 22.51 -44.42 50.38
C TYR A 1163 22.51 -44.46 51.92
N ALA A 1164 21.56 -45.14 52.57
CA ALA A 1164 21.41 -45.11 54.02
C ALA A 1164 22.68 -45.61 54.76
N ALA A 1165 23.35 -46.64 54.23
CA ALA A 1165 24.59 -47.19 54.79
C ALA A 1165 25.84 -46.33 54.54
N LEU A 1166 25.79 -45.42 53.55
CA LEU A 1166 26.84 -44.45 53.26
C LEU A 1166 26.62 -43.17 54.09
N MET A 1167 25.37 -42.75 54.28
CA MET A 1167 25.00 -41.60 55.12
C MET A 1167 25.39 -41.77 56.60
N THR A 1168 25.45 -42.99 57.13
CA THR A 1168 25.93 -43.27 58.50
C THR A 1168 27.45 -43.21 58.65
N ARG A 1169 28.21 -43.20 57.54
CA ARG A 1169 29.68 -43.08 57.50
C ARG A 1169 30.16 -41.64 57.26
N MET A 1170 29.24 -40.69 57.14
CA MET A 1170 29.55 -39.28 56.89
C MET A 1170 29.81 -38.50 58.20
N PRO A 1171 30.69 -37.49 58.21
CA PRO A 1171 30.92 -36.66 59.40
C PRO A 1171 29.67 -35.89 59.84
N ALA A 1172 29.09 -36.27 60.98
CA ALA A 1172 27.80 -35.76 61.45
C ALA A 1172 27.77 -34.23 61.62
N ASP A 1173 28.84 -33.65 62.16
CA ASP A 1173 28.94 -32.20 62.42
C ASP A 1173 29.00 -31.37 61.12
N ALA A 1174 29.65 -31.91 60.08
CA ALA A 1174 29.69 -31.27 58.77
C ALA A 1174 28.33 -31.39 58.06
N CYS A 1175 27.72 -32.58 58.06
CA CYS A 1175 26.38 -32.80 57.47
C CYS A 1175 25.29 -31.97 58.15
N THR A 1176 25.32 -31.85 59.47
CA THR A 1176 24.33 -31.05 60.23
C THR A 1176 24.53 -29.56 60.02
N TRP A 1177 25.78 -29.07 59.98
CA TRP A 1177 26.04 -27.67 59.66
C TRP A 1177 25.64 -27.33 58.23
N VAL A 1178 26.05 -28.10 57.21
CA VAL A 1178 25.74 -27.82 55.79
C VAL A 1178 24.23 -27.64 55.57
N CYS A 1179 23.41 -28.54 56.12
CA CYS A 1179 21.95 -28.50 56.00
C CYS A 1179 21.23 -27.53 56.97
N SER A 1180 21.95 -26.80 57.83
CA SER A 1180 21.38 -25.77 58.72
C SER A 1180 21.29 -24.39 58.03
N PRO A 1181 20.57 -23.41 58.59
CA PRO A 1181 20.62 -22.02 58.10
C PRO A 1181 21.79 -21.20 58.69
N LYS A 1182 22.57 -21.77 59.62
CA LYS A 1182 23.62 -21.04 60.39
C LYS A 1182 24.79 -20.60 59.50
N GLY A 1183 25.36 -19.43 59.78
CA GLY A 1183 26.54 -18.88 59.07
C GLY A 1183 27.84 -19.69 59.29
N PRO A 1184 28.98 -19.23 58.73
CA PRO A 1184 29.18 -17.95 58.05
C PRO A 1184 28.59 -17.87 56.63
N LEU A 1185 28.67 -18.95 55.85
CA LEU A 1185 28.20 -18.99 54.46
C LEU A 1185 26.71 -19.38 54.37
N HIS A 1186 25.75 -18.46 54.43
CA HIS A 1186 24.32 -18.78 54.37
C HIS A 1186 23.89 -19.53 53.09
N PRO A 1187 22.82 -20.35 53.12
CA PRO A 1187 22.32 -21.01 51.91
C PRO A 1187 21.82 -19.98 50.88
N ASP A 1188 22.29 -20.10 49.65
CA ASP A 1188 21.81 -19.32 48.51
C ASP A 1188 20.48 -19.91 47.99
N PRO A 1189 19.36 -19.14 47.95
CA PRO A 1189 18.08 -19.63 47.46
C PRO A 1189 18.07 -19.88 45.94
N THR A 1190 18.83 -19.11 45.15
CA THR A 1190 18.78 -19.16 43.67
C THR A 1190 19.26 -20.51 43.13
N VAL A 1191 20.20 -21.15 43.83
CA VAL A 1191 20.75 -22.47 43.48
C VAL A 1191 19.67 -23.56 43.57
N TYR A 1192 18.71 -23.46 44.50
CA TYR A 1192 17.59 -24.41 44.57
C TYR A 1192 16.64 -24.31 43.37
N GLU A 1193 16.57 -23.13 42.73
CA GLU A 1193 15.74 -22.88 41.55
C GLU A 1193 16.46 -23.28 40.25
N LEU A 1194 17.74 -22.91 40.13
CA LEU A 1194 18.53 -23.00 38.90
C LEU A 1194 19.32 -24.32 38.78
N ASP A 1195 20.09 -24.70 39.79
CA ASP A 1195 20.89 -25.93 39.81
C ASP A 1195 20.23 -27.02 40.67
N LYS A 1196 19.15 -27.59 40.12
CA LYS A 1196 18.40 -28.66 40.79
C LYS A 1196 19.21 -29.95 40.92
N THR A 1197 20.21 -30.21 40.07
CA THR A 1197 20.97 -31.47 40.03
C THR A 1197 22.48 -31.21 40.08
N PRO A 1198 23.00 -30.67 41.19
CA PRO A 1198 24.37 -30.20 41.26
C PRO A 1198 25.37 -31.35 41.12
N SER A 1199 26.34 -31.14 40.24
CA SER A 1199 27.47 -32.07 40.05
C SER A 1199 28.37 -32.02 41.28
N ILE A 1200 28.48 -33.14 41.99
CA ILE A 1200 29.38 -33.25 43.15
C ILE A 1200 30.85 -33.09 42.75
N THR A 1201 31.23 -33.48 41.53
CA THR A 1201 32.58 -33.29 40.99
C THR A 1201 32.87 -31.82 40.69
N ALA A 1202 31.91 -31.08 40.11
CA ALA A 1202 32.09 -29.64 39.88
C ALA A 1202 32.11 -28.86 41.21
N THR A 1203 31.23 -29.25 42.15
CA THR A 1203 31.20 -28.70 43.52
C THR A 1203 32.52 -28.94 44.27
N TYR A 1204 33.20 -30.07 44.03
CA TYR A 1204 34.54 -30.34 44.59
C TYR A 1204 35.58 -29.31 44.10
N TYR A 1205 35.65 -29.04 42.79
CA TYR A 1205 36.56 -28.04 42.23
C TYR A 1205 36.23 -26.62 42.70
N LEU A 1206 34.95 -26.23 42.74
CA LEU A 1206 34.52 -24.95 43.31
C LEU A 1206 34.93 -24.80 44.78
N LEU A 1207 34.85 -25.87 45.59
CA LEU A 1207 35.30 -25.86 46.98
C LEU A 1207 36.83 -25.73 47.10
N GLN A 1208 37.61 -26.34 46.21
CA GLN A 1208 39.06 -26.12 46.13
C GLN A 1208 39.38 -24.65 45.84
N GLN A 1209 38.70 -24.03 44.86
CA GLN A 1209 38.87 -22.61 44.54
C GLN A 1209 38.49 -21.70 45.72
N CYS A 1210 37.38 -22.00 46.41
CA CYS A 1210 37.00 -21.28 47.64
C CYS A 1210 38.10 -21.26 48.71
N LEU A 1211 38.86 -22.36 48.87
CA LEU A 1211 39.99 -22.40 49.82
C LEU A 1211 41.17 -21.51 49.41
N VAL A 1212 41.35 -21.24 48.12
CA VAL A 1212 42.34 -20.27 47.62
C VAL A 1212 41.83 -18.83 47.81
N TRP A 1213 40.51 -18.61 47.70
CA TRP A 1213 39.89 -17.29 47.80
C TRP A 1213 39.72 -16.76 49.23
N PHE A 1214 39.50 -17.64 50.20
CA PHE A 1214 39.38 -17.28 51.63
C PHE A 1214 40.72 -17.44 52.36
N PRO A 1215 41.22 -16.42 53.07
CA PRO A 1215 42.48 -16.52 53.81
C PRO A 1215 42.36 -17.48 55.00
N SER A 1216 43.44 -18.17 55.34
CA SER A 1216 43.52 -18.98 56.56
C SER A 1216 44.19 -18.17 57.69
N PRO A 1217 43.64 -18.12 58.93
CA PRO A 1217 42.43 -18.80 59.39
C PRO A 1217 41.18 -17.89 59.38
N SER A 1218 40.31 -18.02 58.37
CA SER A 1218 38.93 -17.47 58.42
C SER A 1218 37.90 -18.57 58.76
N PRO A 1219 36.74 -18.20 59.35
CA PRO A 1219 35.67 -19.16 59.62
C PRO A 1219 35.06 -19.74 58.34
N GLU A 1220 35.04 -18.98 57.23
CA GLU A 1220 34.65 -19.45 55.90
C GLU A 1220 35.64 -20.50 55.39
N HIS A 1221 36.95 -20.24 55.47
CA HIS A 1221 38.00 -21.18 55.07
C HIS A 1221 37.89 -22.51 55.83
N SER A 1222 37.70 -22.45 57.16
CA SER A 1222 37.49 -23.64 58.00
C SER A 1222 36.25 -24.46 57.59
N LYS A 1223 35.14 -23.78 57.25
CA LYS A 1223 33.92 -24.45 56.80
C LYS A 1223 34.01 -24.97 55.36
N CYS A 1224 34.66 -24.27 54.44
CA CYS A 1224 34.97 -24.78 53.11
C CYS A 1224 35.87 -26.02 53.17
N SER A 1225 36.86 -26.04 54.06
CA SER A 1225 37.71 -27.22 54.29
C SER A 1225 36.91 -28.40 54.82
N SER A 1226 35.97 -28.15 55.73
CA SER A 1226 35.06 -29.17 56.26
C SER A 1226 34.12 -29.74 55.18
N MET A 1227 33.62 -28.88 54.28
CA MET A 1227 32.80 -29.31 53.14
C MET A 1227 33.62 -30.09 52.11
N LEU A 1228 34.86 -29.67 51.81
CA LEU A 1228 35.72 -30.35 50.85
C LEU A 1228 36.07 -31.77 51.33
N GLY A 1229 36.42 -31.94 52.61
CA GLY A 1229 36.68 -33.27 53.20
C GLY A 1229 35.44 -34.17 53.20
N LEU A 1230 34.24 -33.61 53.42
CA LEU A 1230 32.98 -34.33 53.30
C LEU A 1230 32.72 -34.76 51.85
N VAL A 1231 32.89 -33.86 50.87
CA VAL A 1231 32.69 -34.16 49.44
C VAL A 1231 33.71 -35.18 48.93
N GLN A 1232 34.96 -35.11 49.38
CA GLN A 1232 36.01 -36.07 49.05
C GLN A 1232 35.67 -37.47 49.59
N SER A 1233 35.32 -37.57 50.88
CA SER A 1233 34.88 -38.85 51.49
C SER A 1233 33.69 -39.45 50.75
N LEU A 1234 32.75 -38.60 50.30
CA LEU A 1234 31.57 -39.02 49.55
C LEU A 1234 31.94 -39.52 48.14
N LEU A 1235 32.83 -38.81 47.43
CA LEU A 1235 33.36 -39.24 46.12
C LEU A 1235 34.12 -40.56 46.20
N ASP A 1236 34.96 -40.74 47.22
CA ASP A 1236 35.77 -41.95 47.37
C ASP A 1236 34.94 -43.16 47.82
N GLN A 1237 33.92 -42.97 48.66
CA GLN A 1237 32.96 -44.02 49.01
C GLN A 1237 32.07 -44.41 47.83
N LEU A 1238 31.60 -43.45 47.00
CA LEU A 1238 30.86 -43.76 45.76
C LEU A 1238 31.71 -44.51 44.73
N LYS A 1239 33.02 -44.23 44.63
CA LYS A 1239 33.96 -45.01 43.80
C LYS A 1239 34.08 -46.45 44.31
N ALA A 1240 34.22 -46.63 45.63
CA ALA A 1240 34.32 -47.95 46.25
C ALA A 1240 33.02 -48.77 46.13
N GLU A 1241 31.84 -48.15 46.22
CA GLU A 1241 30.56 -48.82 45.98
C GLU A 1241 30.39 -49.23 44.51
N ARG A 1242 30.78 -48.38 43.55
CA ARG A 1242 30.79 -48.71 42.12
C ARG A 1242 31.71 -49.88 41.78
N GLN A 1243 32.89 -49.96 42.41
CA GLN A 1243 33.83 -51.07 42.20
C GLN A 1243 33.33 -52.41 42.77
N ASN A 1244 32.55 -52.37 43.85
CA ASN A 1244 32.04 -53.58 44.51
C ASN A 1244 30.71 -54.13 43.95
N ASN A 1245 30.01 -53.42 43.06
CA ASN A 1245 28.71 -53.88 42.56
C ASN A 1245 28.37 -53.43 41.11
N PRO A 1246 29.00 -54.03 40.08
CA PRO A 1246 28.93 -53.56 38.68
C PRO A 1246 27.60 -53.80 37.93
N ARG A 1247 26.52 -54.20 38.63
CA ARG A 1247 25.20 -54.51 38.03
C ARG A 1247 24.11 -53.46 38.26
N ARG A 1248 24.45 -52.27 38.76
CA ARG A 1248 23.57 -51.09 38.72
C ARG A 1248 24.29 -49.96 37.98
N VAL A 1249 23.62 -49.46 36.94
CA VAL A 1249 24.04 -48.46 35.95
C VAL A 1249 24.55 -47.17 36.60
#